data_AF-A0A7M7P3Q1-F1
#
_entry.id   AF-A0A7M7P3Q1-F1
#
_cell.length_a   1.000
_cell.length_b   1.000
_cell.length_c   1.000
_cell.angle_alpha   90.00
_cell.angle_beta   90.00
_cell.angle_gamma   90.00
#
_symmetry.space_group_name_H-M   'P 1'
#
loop_
_entity.id
_entity.type
_entity.pdbx_description
1 polymer ?
#
loop_
_entity_poly.entity_id
_entity_poly.type
_entity_poly.pdbx_seq_one_letter_code
_entity_poly.pdbx_strand_id
1 'polypeptide(L)'
;MPSPLQDEYDISDNNLIQALKSRLNRADSELSDINPIAALKITWEGIQPPGSQPGQESNTYQAVVFTDGKQTGVMMNYQAGDLQWLTQSKPLPARVGYSNIDDVINLYEDTDQNTIYNSYRRDLVTGNTGQTGSYIYRLDLNGADFVNPCVECLMWYENDLNVTYNYLAASVCPCSSRQAATDVNFRKCTFPRNNDPDFSRASYSSVNCYQSTTDGDEGFRCNYINDALVTDYQNLWESSNFQALLLAKSLRNNDALYNEWKSEDVVPRQMCCERAILSEGYCDLYEERRPQASCDGYYPPNGAQGSGDPHFLTFDGRMYSFNGFGEYIMMQYNNNDPFVLQTRTGAAFRNGEPVNTGTVFAGFAATQGITNVSFTLNDDRTELLLSVNQTSVDITSLEADGYDSADPTFSLYSDDEAAESETAIIVTFKLPDIPSSGLRVVFRAGILLGNSFVPREYATGGIGNGLFGLMNGDKNDDFQYRDGTIIMDTAERNLTERDIFEFGQSWMISPSESLFDYGDRDWSHYNDPSYVPPFLFELIEADPELAAQALAFCGDSEACLFDSLAVDPSVGLDTLSSNNAFDILLSDLNNFPPNITSVIETSSTDALSESGILRVTVNQTVTLQITASDPNDGDVVQYSLQGALPGATIDQNTGLFTWTPPSLDVSMIEIVATDDFGASSLLAYKVRVCQCSNDGVCNFDILAANQDLNNNGFTVVTCTCEVGWSGDHCGVDFDSCQGSPCYEGVFCSDEPPPSLMPVCGPCPPSLTGDGLTCFDVDECANDTLNECDQNCHNRLNGYDCSCNDSFTLDMDQRRCNDIDECILGTHGCQNNSLCNNTIGSYQCYCEVGFSPITNDNVNCEDIDECTVDSPCDADATCGNNEGSFICTCNEGYVGDGTTCTDMNECLDESLNDCASQATCVNSRGSFSCACDGGWVGNGTYCEDANECFTNRDDCSDDATCENNPGSYFCTCNEGYVGNGITCFDIDECASEEDNCTMSALCVNTNGSFECQCADGYIQNLQGECEDENECVNNPCHMDAQCVNTNGSFVCSCNEGLQGSGLICEDIDECTLETHDCQQSCINDSPGFNCSCFSGFILTNDNKTCMVTESCDLECGTGVCINSTEEEICVCDQTGYEFNSTINNCTDIDECIGENLCEMNCINIPGGYDCSCGEKFLLQADGRGCSDRDECLDGTHTCDTNAACSNKDGGFTCTCNKATWEMEQFV
;
A
#
# COMPACT_ATOMS: atom_id res chain seq x y z
N MET A 1 37.66 -37.58 -12.16
CA MET A 1 36.43 -38.22 -12.71
C MET A 1 36.32 -37.84 -14.18
N PRO A 2 35.90 -38.72 -15.11
CA PRO A 2 35.46 -38.26 -16.43
C PRO A 2 34.13 -37.50 -16.27
N SER A 3 34.02 -36.37 -16.96
CA SER A 3 32.85 -35.50 -16.96
C SER A 3 31.58 -36.27 -17.38
N PRO A 4 30.45 -36.12 -16.67
CA PRO A 4 29.16 -36.48 -17.26
C PRO A 4 28.97 -35.67 -18.55
N LEU A 5 28.53 -36.33 -19.62
CA LEU A 5 28.07 -35.67 -20.83
C LEU A 5 26.99 -34.66 -20.44
N GLN A 6 27.19 -33.40 -20.85
CA GLN A 6 26.24 -32.33 -20.74
C GLN A 6 25.19 -32.50 -21.85
N ASP A 7 24.30 -33.48 -21.68
CA ASP A 7 23.14 -33.68 -22.56
C ASP A 7 21.88 -33.07 -21.91
N GLU A 8 21.10 -32.37 -22.74
CA GLU A 8 19.81 -31.70 -22.52
C GLU A 8 19.10 -31.93 -21.17
N TYR A 9 19.00 -30.84 -20.38
CA TYR A 9 18.17 -30.76 -19.18
C TYR A 9 16.68 -30.69 -19.54
N ASP A 10 16.04 -31.83 -19.77
CA ASP A 10 14.59 -31.90 -19.93
C ASP A 10 13.91 -32.06 -18.55
N ILE A 11 13.62 -30.93 -17.90
CA ILE A 11 13.02 -30.87 -16.56
C ILE A 11 11.50 -31.17 -16.59
N SER A 12 10.90 -31.50 -17.75
CA SER A 12 9.43 -31.65 -17.86
C SER A 12 8.92 -32.70 -18.88
N ASP A 13 9.66 -33.79 -19.14
CA ASP A 13 9.12 -34.87 -19.98
C ASP A 13 7.98 -35.62 -19.27
N ASN A 14 6.74 -35.25 -19.60
CA ASN A 14 5.51 -35.89 -19.11
C ASN A 14 5.51 -37.41 -19.32
N ASN A 15 6.22 -37.93 -20.34
CA ASN A 15 6.35 -39.37 -20.55
C ASN A 15 7.26 -40.04 -19.51
N LEU A 16 8.34 -39.37 -19.11
CA LEU A 16 9.24 -39.83 -18.04
C LEU A 16 8.50 -39.89 -16.69
N ILE A 17 7.73 -38.85 -16.36
CA ILE A 17 6.94 -38.78 -15.12
C ILE A 17 5.88 -39.90 -15.09
N GLN A 18 5.13 -40.11 -16.18
CA GLN A 18 4.16 -41.22 -16.23
C GLN A 18 4.83 -42.61 -16.15
N ALA A 19 5.99 -42.77 -16.81
CA ALA A 19 6.76 -44.01 -16.73
C ALA A 19 7.24 -44.27 -15.29
N LEU A 20 7.72 -43.25 -14.57
CA LEU A 20 8.13 -43.32 -13.16
C LEU A 20 6.95 -43.71 -12.25
N LYS A 21 5.80 -43.04 -12.38
CA LYS A 21 4.57 -43.38 -11.62
C LYS A 21 4.18 -44.84 -11.78
N SER A 22 4.27 -45.38 -12.99
CA SER A 22 3.98 -46.80 -13.24
C SER A 22 4.96 -47.76 -12.56
N ARG A 23 6.23 -47.34 -12.37
CA ARG A 23 7.31 -48.13 -11.80
C ARG A 23 7.33 -48.06 -10.27
N LEU A 24 7.04 -46.91 -9.69
CA LEU A 24 6.88 -46.73 -8.23
C LEU A 24 5.74 -47.60 -7.66
N ASN A 25 4.62 -47.69 -8.38
CA ASN A 25 3.50 -48.58 -8.04
C ASN A 25 3.87 -50.09 -8.02
N ARG A 26 5.03 -50.47 -8.58
CA ARG A 26 5.54 -51.85 -8.60
C ARG A 26 6.70 -52.08 -7.63
N ALA A 27 7.22 -51.03 -7.00
CA ALA A 27 8.32 -51.09 -6.04
C ALA A 27 7.81 -51.43 -4.62
N ASP A 28 8.73 -51.71 -3.69
CA ASP A 28 8.43 -52.03 -2.29
C ASP A 28 7.53 -50.97 -1.62
N SER A 29 6.74 -51.34 -0.60
CA SER A 29 5.66 -50.51 -0.03
C SER A 29 6.12 -49.17 0.57
N GLU A 30 7.41 -49.04 0.90
CA GLU A 30 8.00 -47.81 1.48
C GLU A 30 8.37 -46.72 0.45
N LEU A 31 8.16 -46.99 -0.85
CA LEU A 31 8.46 -46.08 -1.96
C LEU A 31 7.23 -45.74 -2.82
N SER A 32 6.08 -46.33 -2.50
CA SER A 32 4.82 -46.15 -3.23
C SER A 32 4.06 -44.87 -2.88
N ASP A 33 4.51 -44.16 -1.84
CA ASP A 33 3.95 -42.91 -1.34
C ASP A 33 4.45 -41.67 -2.11
N ILE A 34 5.56 -41.78 -2.84
CA ILE A 34 6.07 -40.68 -3.68
C ILE A 34 5.26 -40.57 -4.97
N ASN A 35 4.62 -39.42 -5.22
CA ASN A 35 3.87 -39.15 -6.45
C ASN A 35 4.58 -38.10 -7.33
N PRO A 36 5.58 -38.48 -8.14
CA PRO A 36 6.51 -37.54 -8.75
C PRO A 36 5.82 -36.52 -9.65
N ILE A 37 6.21 -35.26 -9.49
CA ILE A 37 5.78 -34.12 -10.31
C ILE A 37 6.92 -33.59 -11.20
N ALA A 38 8.18 -33.90 -10.84
CA ALA A 38 9.38 -33.54 -11.61
C ALA A 38 10.42 -34.66 -11.59
N ALA A 39 11.27 -34.73 -12.62
CA ALA A 39 12.36 -35.71 -12.72
C ALA A 39 13.55 -35.20 -13.56
N LEU A 40 14.76 -35.62 -13.20
CA LEU A 40 16.02 -35.35 -13.90
C LEU A 40 16.71 -36.68 -14.22
N LYS A 41 17.14 -36.89 -15.48
CA LYS A 41 17.84 -38.11 -15.93
C LYS A 41 19.29 -37.82 -16.26
N ILE A 42 20.20 -38.57 -15.66
CA ILE A 42 21.66 -38.52 -15.87
C ILE A 42 22.11 -39.85 -16.46
N THR A 43 22.94 -39.83 -17.51
CA THR A 43 23.48 -41.04 -18.16
C THR A 43 25.00 -41.03 -18.11
N TRP A 44 25.59 -42.14 -17.67
CA TRP A 44 27.02 -42.39 -17.78
C TRP A 44 27.24 -43.44 -18.85
N GLU A 45 28.05 -43.12 -19.86
CA GLU A 45 28.31 -43.98 -21.01
C GLU A 45 29.76 -44.48 -21.02
N GLY A 46 29.94 -45.80 -21.18
CA GLY A 46 31.26 -46.38 -21.45
C GLY A 46 32.28 -46.36 -20.31
N ILE A 47 31.84 -46.27 -19.04
CA ILE A 47 32.74 -46.20 -17.86
C ILE A 47 33.56 -47.47 -17.69
N GLN A 48 34.88 -47.34 -17.68
CA GLN A 48 35.83 -48.44 -17.47
C GLN A 48 36.31 -48.53 -16.01
N PRO A 49 36.48 -49.74 -15.46
CA PRO A 49 36.97 -49.92 -14.10
C PRO A 49 38.50 -49.75 -14.01
N PRO A 50 39.03 -49.27 -12.86
CA PRO A 50 40.47 -49.22 -12.62
C PRO A 50 41.13 -50.61 -12.81
N GLY A 51 42.27 -50.66 -13.50
CA GLY A 51 43.03 -51.89 -13.78
C GLY A 51 42.60 -52.69 -15.02
N SER A 52 41.61 -52.24 -15.79
CA SER A 52 41.22 -52.87 -17.07
C SER A 52 42.00 -52.31 -18.26
N GLN A 53 42.17 -53.09 -19.33
CA GLN A 53 42.80 -52.59 -20.57
C GLN A 53 41.88 -51.57 -21.27
N PRO A 54 42.44 -50.49 -21.87
CA PRO A 54 41.66 -49.51 -22.61
C PRO A 54 40.76 -50.17 -23.67
N GLY A 55 39.45 -49.95 -23.57
CA GLY A 55 38.45 -50.50 -24.51
C GLY A 55 37.79 -51.81 -24.06
N GLN A 56 38.17 -52.37 -22.91
CA GLN A 56 37.55 -53.56 -22.33
C GLN A 56 36.71 -53.23 -21.08
N GLU A 57 35.72 -54.06 -20.77
CA GLU A 57 34.89 -53.99 -19.54
C GLU A 57 34.18 -52.63 -19.28
N SER A 58 33.78 -51.91 -20.33
CA SER A 58 33.04 -50.63 -20.24
C SER A 58 31.58 -50.82 -19.84
N ASN A 59 31.04 -49.92 -19.02
CA ASN A 59 29.67 -49.97 -18.52
C ASN A 59 28.90 -48.67 -18.79
N THR A 60 27.63 -48.81 -19.11
CA THR A 60 26.70 -47.68 -19.24
C THR A 60 25.56 -47.83 -18.23
N TYR A 61 25.20 -46.75 -17.53
CA TYR A 61 24.08 -46.74 -16.58
C TYR A 61 23.44 -45.35 -16.46
N GLN A 62 22.22 -45.30 -15.92
CA GLN A 62 21.44 -44.07 -15.77
C GLN A 62 20.99 -43.89 -14.32
N ALA A 63 20.93 -42.64 -13.87
CA ALA A 63 20.25 -42.22 -12.64
C ALA A 63 19.11 -41.28 -12.99
N VAL A 64 17.91 -41.53 -12.47
CA VAL A 64 16.77 -40.63 -12.59
C VAL A 64 16.41 -40.12 -11.21
N VAL A 65 16.73 -38.87 -10.91
CA VAL A 65 16.31 -38.20 -9.68
C VAL A 65 14.89 -37.71 -9.88
N PHE A 66 14.00 -37.89 -8.90
CA PHE A 66 12.60 -37.48 -9.00
C PHE A 66 12.08 -36.99 -7.65
N THR A 67 11.10 -36.09 -7.69
CA THR A 67 10.49 -35.52 -6.49
C THR A 67 9.00 -35.25 -6.70
N ASP A 68 8.23 -35.31 -5.61
CA ASP A 68 6.84 -34.86 -5.53
C ASP A 68 6.68 -33.54 -4.76
N GLY A 69 7.79 -32.88 -4.44
CA GLY A 69 7.85 -31.70 -3.58
C GLY A 69 8.02 -32.05 -2.10
N LYS A 70 7.53 -33.18 -1.60
CA LYS A 70 7.67 -33.57 -0.17
C LYS A 70 8.81 -34.57 0.06
N GLN A 71 8.99 -35.49 -0.87
CA GLN A 71 9.96 -36.59 -0.82
C GLN A 71 10.79 -36.61 -2.10
N THR A 72 12.03 -37.08 -2.01
CA THR A 72 12.96 -37.14 -3.14
C THR A 72 13.58 -38.52 -3.26
N GLY A 73 13.47 -39.10 -4.45
CA GLY A 73 14.03 -40.41 -4.77
C GLY A 73 15.03 -40.35 -5.91
N VAL A 74 15.83 -41.41 -6.01
CA VAL A 74 16.66 -41.68 -7.18
C VAL A 74 16.43 -43.10 -7.68
N MET A 75 16.24 -43.24 -8.99
CA MET A 75 16.13 -44.50 -9.69
C MET A 75 17.43 -44.77 -10.46
N MET A 76 18.14 -45.82 -10.11
CA MET A 76 19.30 -46.31 -10.86
C MET A 76 18.86 -47.39 -11.86
N ASN A 77 19.19 -47.19 -13.13
CA ASN A 77 18.91 -48.15 -14.21
C ASN A 77 20.22 -48.63 -14.86
N TYR A 78 20.41 -49.94 -14.85
CA TYR A 78 21.49 -50.67 -15.48
C TYR A 78 20.88 -51.52 -16.59
N GLN A 79 21.34 -51.33 -17.83
CA GLN A 79 20.87 -52.15 -18.94
C GLN A 79 21.36 -53.60 -18.76
N ALA A 80 20.46 -54.56 -18.88
CA ALA A 80 20.76 -55.96 -18.64
C ALA A 80 21.82 -56.48 -19.62
N GLY A 81 22.97 -56.92 -19.08
CA GLY A 81 24.11 -57.33 -19.89
C GLY A 81 25.13 -56.24 -20.12
N ASP A 82 24.96 -55.00 -19.64
CA ASP A 82 25.91 -53.92 -19.90
C ASP A 82 26.95 -53.75 -18.78
N LEU A 83 26.71 -54.26 -17.57
CA LEU A 83 27.80 -54.32 -16.58
C LEU A 83 28.71 -55.50 -16.93
N GLN A 84 29.83 -55.25 -17.60
CA GLN A 84 30.73 -56.28 -18.13
C GLN A 84 31.98 -56.52 -17.26
N TRP A 85 31.97 -56.05 -16.02
CA TRP A 85 33.06 -56.25 -15.07
C TRP A 85 33.26 -57.72 -14.72
N LEU A 86 34.44 -58.27 -15.00
CA LEU A 86 34.76 -59.65 -14.68
C LEU A 86 35.15 -59.78 -13.20
N THR A 87 34.61 -60.79 -12.51
CA THR A 87 34.89 -61.02 -11.07
C THR A 87 36.28 -61.62 -10.82
N GLN A 88 36.93 -62.16 -11.85
CA GLN A 88 38.24 -62.82 -11.78
C GLN A 88 39.42 -61.86 -12.00
N SER A 89 39.17 -60.63 -12.48
CA SER A 89 40.19 -59.63 -12.83
C SER A 89 40.41 -58.55 -11.75
N LYS A 90 39.82 -58.68 -10.54
CA LYS A 90 39.79 -57.57 -9.56
C LYS A 90 40.32 -57.92 -8.16
N PRO A 91 41.20 -57.08 -7.55
CA PRO A 91 41.59 -57.19 -6.15
C PRO A 91 40.57 -56.61 -5.15
N LEU A 92 39.63 -55.76 -5.57
CA LEU A 92 38.66 -55.07 -4.69
C LEU A 92 37.20 -55.13 -5.17
N PRO A 93 36.22 -55.33 -4.26
CA PRO A 93 34.77 -55.24 -4.53
C PRO A 93 34.34 -53.87 -5.03
N ALA A 94 33.86 -53.77 -6.28
CA ALA A 94 33.23 -52.56 -6.78
C ALA A 94 31.84 -52.36 -6.15
N ARG A 95 31.56 -51.15 -5.66
CA ARG A 95 30.27 -50.78 -5.05
C ARG A 95 29.43 -50.07 -6.09
N VAL A 96 28.27 -50.63 -6.42
CA VAL A 96 27.33 -50.11 -7.42
C VAL A 96 26.04 -49.71 -6.71
N GLY A 97 25.70 -48.40 -6.73
CA GLY A 97 24.57 -47.83 -5.97
C GLY A 97 24.77 -46.34 -5.64
N TYR A 98 24.14 -45.87 -4.57
CA TYR A 98 24.29 -44.53 -3.99
C TYR A 98 24.95 -44.63 -2.60
N SER A 99 25.75 -43.63 -2.21
CA SER A 99 26.36 -43.53 -0.88
C SER A 99 26.19 -42.12 -0.30
N ASN A 100 25.75 -42.01 0.95
CA ASN A 100 25.77 -40.76 1.70
C ASN A 100 27.12 -40.60 2.44
N ILE A 101 27.58 -39.36 2.65
CA ILE A 101 28.85 -38.98 3.29
C ILE A 101 28.96 -39.47 4.74
N ASP A 102 27.84 -39.52 5.47
CA ASP A 102 27.84 -39.78 6.92
C ASP A 102 27.54 -41.22 7.32
N ASP A 103 27.11 -42.08 6.39
CA ASP A 103 26.65 -43.43 6.75
C ASP A 103 26.84 -44.44 5.61
N VAL A 104 27.56 -45.53 5.89
CA VAL A 104 27.72 -46.68 4.98
C VAL A 104 26.44 -47.51 5.02
N ILE A 105 25.36 -46.95 4.50
CA ILE A 105 24.05 -47.58 4.51
C ILE A 105 23.67 -47.95 3.07
N ASN A 106 24.13 -49.12 2.63
CA ASN A 106 23.39 -49.92 1.64
C ASN A 106 22.21 -50.55 2.41
N LEU A 107 21.06 -49.86 2.52
CA LEU A 107 19.84 -50.45 3.11
C LEU A 107 19.22 -51.46 2.15
N TYR A 108 19.92 -52.57 1.91
CA TYR A 108 19.37 -53.90 1.63
C TYR A 108 20.51 -54.87 1.92
N GLU A 109 20.54 -55.39 3.14
CA GLU A 109 21.37 -56.55 3.49
C GLU A 109 20.91 -57.74 2.66
N ASP A 110 21.60 -58.00 1.55
CA ASP A 110 21.40 -59.18 0.72
C ASP A 110 21.98 -60.40 1.46
N THR A 111 21.10 -61.12 2.17
CA THR A 111 21.47 -62.15 3.16
C THR A 111 21.91 -63.49 2.56
N ASP A 112 22.24 -63.55 1.27
CA ASP A 112 22.61 -64.78 0.56
C ASP A 112 24.10 -64.84 0.17
N GLN A 113 24.76 -65.99 0.40
CA GLN A 113 26.22 -66.17 0.25
C GLN A 113 26.74 -66.22 -1.21
N ASN A 114 25.93 -65.87 -2.22
CA ASN A 114 26.33 -65.78 -3.64
C ASN A 114 26.81 -64.36 -4.05
N THR A 115 27.28 -63.58 -3.06
CA THR A 115 27.18 -62.11 -2.99
C THR A 115 28.26 -61.32 -3.73
N ILE A 116 29.36 -61.92 -4.17
CA ILE A 116 30.38 -61.19 -4.96
C ILE A 116 29.89 -61.03 -6.40
N TYR A 117 29.36 -62.07 -7.05
CA TYR A 117 28.95 -61.96 -8.46
C TYR A 117 27.79 -60.97 -8.67
N ASN A 118 26.83 -60.96 -7.76
CA ASN A 118 25.64 -60.09 -7.84
C ASN A 118 25.95 -58.60 -7.60
N SER A 119 27.03 -58.26 -6.90
CA SER A 119 27.43 -56.86 -6.66
C SER A 119 28.09 -56.21 -7.88
N TYR A 120 28.79 -57.00 -8.72
CA TYR A 120 29.35 -56.53 -10.00
C TYR A 120 28.39 -56.65 -11.18
N ARG A 121 27.33 -57.45 -11.03
CA ARG A 121 26.32 -57.73 -12.06
C ARG A 121 24.91 -57.34 -11.65
N ARG A 122 24.77 -56.15 -11.05
CA ARG A 122 23.47 -55.55 -10.67
C ARG A 122 22.50 -55.47 -11.86
N ASP A 123 23.03 -55.36 -13.08
CA ASP A 123 22.32 -55.41 -14.36
C ASP A 123 21.59 -56.72 -14.62
N LEU A 124 22.02 -57.83 -14.01
CA LEU A 124 21.42 -59.16 -14.17
C LEU A 124 20.55 -59.57 -12.98
N VAL A 125 20.48 -58.75 -11.93
CA VAL A 125 19.70 -59.02 -10.73
C VAL A 125 18.38 -58.25 -10.81
N THR A 126 17.27 -58.89 -10.43
CA THR A 126 15.98 -58.22 -10.28
C THR A 126 16.04 -57.27 -9.09
N GLY A 127 15.90 -55.96 -9.35
CA GLY A 127 15.91 -54.95 -8.30
C GLY A 127 14.57 -54.78 -7.59
N ASN A 128 14.50 -53.85 -6.65
CA ASN A 128 13.32 -53.60 -5.80
C ASN A 128 12.12 -52.98 -6.56
N THR A 129 12.27 -52.73 -7.86
CA THR A 129 11.20 -52.31 -8.78
C THR A 129 10.51 -53.50 -9.47
N GLY A 130 10.99 -54.72 -9.23
CA GLY A 130 10.57 -55.94 -9.94
C GLY A 130 11.14 -56.08 -11.35
N GLN A 131 11.96 -55.12 -11.82
CA GLN A 131 12.68 -55.19 -13.10
C GLN A 131 14.15 -55.54 -12.91
N THR A 132 14.71 -56.30 -13.84
CA THR A 132 16.14 -56.64 -13.86
C THR A 132 16.98 -55.39 -14.14
N GLY A 133 17.99 -55.14 -13.32
CA GLY A 133 18.89 -53.99 -13.47
C GLY A 133 18.32 -52.65 -12.99
N SER A 134 17.18 -52.61 -12.29
CA SER A 134 16.52 -51.34 -11.94
C SER A 134 16.21 -51.23 -10.44
N TYR A 135 16.74 -50.18 -9.81
CA TYR A 135 16.71 -49.96 -8.36
C TYR A 135 16.23 -48.55 -8.02
N ILE A 136 15.41 -48.40 -6.98
CA ILE A 136 14.96 -47.09 -6.48
C ILE A 136 15.41 -46.93 -5.03
N TYR A 137 15.92 -45.74 -4.72
CA TYR A 137 16.39 -45.34 -3.39
C TYR A 137 15.71 -44.03 -2.98
N ARG A 138 15.46 -43.88 -1.68
CA ARG A 138 15.05 -42.60 -1.10
C ARG A 138 16.31 -41.78 -0.79
N LEU A 139 16.32 -40.50 -1.14
CA LEU A 139 17.43 -39.58 -0.87
C LEU A 139 17.19 -38.75 0.40
N ASP A 140 15.94 -38.58 0.81
CA ASP A 140 15.55 -37.85 2.01
C ASP A 140 15.33 -38.76 3.23
N LEU A 141 15.57 -38.22 4.43
CA LEU A 141 15.28 -38.85 5.73
C LEU A 141 14.05 -38.19 6.40
N ASN A 142 13.04 -37.81 5.61
CA ASN A 142 11.89 -37.11 6.14
C ASN A 142 10.92 -38.06 6.84
N GLY A 143 10.51 -37.72 8.07
CA GLY A 143 9.47 -38.44 8.80
C GLY A 143 8.08 -38.23 8.18
N ALA A 144 7.09 -39.03 8.59
CA ALA A 144 5.71 -38.91 8.09
C ALA A 144 5.10 -37.51 8.34
N ASP A 145 5.53 -36.85 9.42
CA ASP A 145 5.03 -35.55 9.88
C ASP A 145 5.78 -34.35 9.26
N PHE A 146 6.67 -34.58 8.28
CA PHE A 146 7.33 -33.50 7.55
C PHE A 146 6.32 -32.73 6.70
N VAL A 147 6.31 -31.40 6.82
CA VAL A 147 5.45 -30.48 6.06
C VAL A 147 6.35 -29.66 5.15
N ASN A 148 6.07 -29.65 3.84
CA ASN A 148 6.77 -28.77 2.91
C ASN A 148 6.02 -27.41 2.86
N PRO A 149 6.63 -26.32 3.35
CA PRO A 149 5.97 -25.01 3.40
C PRO A 149 5.57 -24.44 2.04
N CYS A 150 6.38 -24.66 1.00
CA CYS A 150 6.10 -24.20 -0.36
C CYS A 150 4.84 -24.88 -0.93
N VAL A 151 4.66 -26.18 -0.67
CA VAL A 151 3.49 -26.93 -1.15
C VAL A 151 2.24 -26.53 -0.38
N GLU A 152 2.31 -26.39 0.94
CA GLU A 152 1.18 -25.93 1.75
C GLU A 152 0.73 -24.51 1.35
N CYS A 153 1.69 -23.62 1.10
CA CYS A 153 1.41 -22.27 0.62
C CYS A 153 0.64 -22.27 -0.72
N LEU A 154 1.13 -23.02 -1.72
CA LEU A 154 0.48 -23.12 -3.03
C LEU A 154 -0.91 -23.76 -2.92
N MET A 155 -1.06 -24.81 -2.12
CA MET A 155 -2.35 -25.45 -1.91
C MET A 155 -3.36 -24.49 -1.28
N TRP A 156 -2.95 -23.69 -0.29
CA TRP A 156 -3.82 -22.66 0.27
C TRP A 156 -4.18 -21.61 -0.79
N TYR A 157 -3.19 -21.06 -1.50
CA TYR A 157 -3.40 -20.03 -2.52
C TYR A 157 -4.35 -20.48 -3.65
N GLU A 158 -4.26 -21.74 -4.08
CA GLU A 158 -5.17 -22.33 -5.08
C GLU A 158 -6.58 -22.58 -4.52
N ASN A 159 -6.72 -22.86 -3.23
CA ASN A 159 -8.03 -23.10 -2.60
C ASN A 159 -8.76 -21.80 -2.26
N ASP A 160 -8.04 -20.73 -1.94
CA ASP A 160 -8.58 -19.39 -1.61
C ASP A 160 -9.21 -18.68 -2.84
N LEU A 161 -8.98 -19.20 -4.07
CA LEU A 161 -9.53 -18.69 -5.35
C LEU A 161 -11.07 -18.55 -5.39
N ASN A 162 -11.80 -19.23 -4.51
CA ASN A 162 -13.28 -19.23 -4.49
C ASN A 162 -13.91 -18.26 -3.49
N VAL A 163 -13.12 -17.49 -2.74
CA VAL A 163 -13.65 -16.57 -1.73
C VAL A 163 -13.48 -15.13 -2.22
N THR A 164 -14.59 -14.45 -2.49
CA THR A 164 -14.59 -13.06 -2.97
C THR A 164 -14.58 -12.15 -1.76
N TYR A 165 -13.40 -11.80 -1.25
CA TYR A 165 -13.26 -10.75 -0.25
C TYR A 165 -13.21 -9.40 -0.96
N ASN A 166 -14.04 -8.45 -0.54
CA ASN A 166 -14.07 -7.11 -1.11
C ASN A 166 -13.18 -6.16 -0.29
N TYR A 167 -11.86 -6.28 -0.47
CA TYR A 167 -10.88 -5.42 0.23
C TYR A 167 -11.11 -3.94 -0.06
N LEU A 168 -11.67 -3.60 -1.23
CA LEU A 168 -12.02 -2.22 -1.62
C LEU A 168 -13.16 -1.62 -0.78
N ALA A 169 -13.96 -2.45 -0.09
CA ALA A 169 -15.01 -1.99 0.81
C ALA A 169 -14.58 -1.94 2.29
N ALA A 170 -13.39 -2.47 2.62
CA ALA A 170 -12.84 -2.44 3.97
C ALA A 170 -12.32 -1.03 4.30
N SER A 171 -12.41 -0.63 5.57
CA SER A 171 -11.87 0.65 6.02
C SER A 171 -10.34 0.66 5.88
N VAL A 172 -9.80 1.71 5.28
CA VAL A 172 -8.36 1.96 5.13
C VAL A 172 -7.73 2.30 6.49
N CYS A 173 -6.51 1.86 6.76
CA CYS A 173 -5.84 2.17 8.02
C CYS A 173 -5.51 3.66 8.14
N PRO A 174 -5.69 4.28 9.31
CA PRO A 174 -5.14 5.60 9.60
C PRO A 174 -3.61 5.62 9.40
N CYS A 175 -3.04 6.77 9.03
CA CYS A 175 -1.61 6.85 8.77
C CYS A 175 -0.77 6.82 10.06
N SER A 176 -1.32 7.28 11.19
CA SER A 176 -0.66 7.25 12.49
C SER A 176 -1.46 6.57 13.60
N SER A 177 -0.77 6.15 14.65
CA SER A 177 -1.42 5.51 15.81
C SER A 177 -2.31 6.47 16.59
N ARG A 178 -1.96 7.76 16.61
CA ARG A 178 -2.78 8.83 17.21
C ARG A 178 -4.04 9.11 16.40
N GLN A 179 -3.94 9.14 15.07
CA GLN A 179 -5.13 9.20 14.21
C GLN A 179 -6.04 8.00 14.50
N ALA A 180 -5.48 6.78 14.57
CA ALA A 180 -6.26 5.57 14.85
C ALA A 180 -6.87 5.49 16.26
N ALA A 181 -6.21 6.09 17.26
CA ALA A 181 -6.74 6.19 18.62
C ALA A 181 -7.91 7.18 18.71
N THR A 182 -7.91 8.15 17.82
CA THR A 182 -8.81 9.30 17.87
C THR A 182 -10.04 9.12 16.97
N ASP A 183 -9.85 8.49 15.81
CA ASP A 183 -10.91 8.19 14.87
C ASP A 183 -11.85 7.16 15.48
N VAL A 184 -13.08 7.59 15.78
CA VAL A 184 -14.12 6.76 16.41
C VAL A 184 -14.52 5.53 15.58
N ASN A 185 -14.15 5.50 14.29
CA ASN A 185 -14.34 4.34 13.41
C ASN A 185 -13.28 3.25 13.64
N PHE A 186 -12.27 3.52 14.46
CA PHE A 186 -11.24 2.58 14.85
C PHE A 186 -11.28 2.33 16.36
N ARG A 187 -10.87 1.12 16.75
CA ARG A 187 -10.71 0.74 18.15
C ARG A 187 -9.47 -0.11 18.33
N LYS A 188 -8.96 -0.13 19.56
CA LYS A 188 -7.82 -0.96 19.92
C LYS A 188 -8.12 -2.45 19.71
N CYS A 189 -7.17 -3.20 19.18
CA CYS A 189 -7.33 -4.64 18.96
C CYS A 189 -7.41 -5.41 20.29
N THR A 190 -8.31 -6.39 20.35
CA THR A 190 -8.44 -7.28 21.52
C THR A 190 -7.66 -8.59 21.29
N PHE A 191 -6.60 -8.83 22.05
CA PHE A 191 -5.83 -10.08 21.97
C PHE A 191 -6.42 -11.18 22.90
N PRO A 192 -6.57 -12.44 22.46
CA PRO A 192 -7.03 -13.52 23.30
C PRO A 192 -6.00 -13.83 24.40
N ARG A 193 -6.39 -13.69 25.68
CA ARG A 193 -5.59 -14.12 26.84
C ARG A 193 -5.64 -15.64 27.03
N ASN A 194 -5.14 -16.44 26.09
CA ASN A 194 -5.07 -17.90 26.27
C ASN A 194 -3.63 -18.41 26.32
N ASN A 195 -3.39 -19.32 27.28
CA ASN A 195 -2.13 -19.99 27.58
C ASN A 195 -1.76 -21.03 26.49
N ASP A 196 -1.76 -20.67 25.22
CA ASP A 196 -1.22 -21.54 24.17
C ASP A 196 0.32 -21.57 24.30
N PRO A 197 0.94 -22.73 24.59
CA PRO A 197 2.38 -22.85 24.79
C PRO A 197 3.21 -22.41 23.58
N ASP A 198 2.69 -22.58 22.35
CA ASP A 198 3.37 -22.15 21.11
C ASP A 198 3.33 -20.62 20.93
N PHE A 199 2.43 -19.93 21.64
CA PHE A 199 2.22 -18.48 21.58
C PHE A 199 2.68 -17.73 22.84
N SER A 200 3.27 -18.45 23.79
CA SER A 200 3.57 -17.94 25.12
C SER A 200 4.94 -17.25 25.22
N ARG A 201 5.25 -16.23 24.39
CA ARG A 201 6.37 -15.29 24.68
C ARG A 201 6.61 -14.07 23.78
N ALA A 202 5.70 -13.65 22.90
CA ALA A 202 5.86 -12.34 22.28
C ALA A 202 5.56 -11.24 23.32
N SER A 203 6.53 -10.38 23.60
CA SER A 203 6.31 -9.18 24.42
C SER A 203 5.48 -8.19 23.62
N TYR A 204 4.14 -8.34 23.65
CA TYR A 204 3.14 -7.47 23.00
C TYR A 204 3.12 -6.00 23.51
N SER A 205 4.23 -5.47 24.04
CA SER A 205 4.25 -4.18 24.73
C SER A 205 4.68 -3.00 23.86
N SER A 206 5.08 -3.20 22.60
CA SER A 206 5.62 -2.14 21.74
C SER A 206 4.79 -1.81 20.49
N VAL A 207 3.77 -2.61 20.15
CA VAL A 207 2.93 -2.38 18.96
C VAL A 207 1.53 -1.94 19.39
N ASN A 208 1.13 -0.75 18.93
CA ASN A 208 -0.24 -0.27 19.08
C ASN A 208 -1.07 -0.84 17.92
N CYS A 209 -2.13 -1.58 18.23
CA CYS A 209 -2.97 -2.21 17.22
C CYS A 209 -4.36 -1.61 17.25
N TYR A 210 -4.87 -1.18 16.09
CA TYR A 210 -6.22 -0.69 15.88
C TYR A 210 -6.91 -1.43 14.73
N GLN A 211 -8.23 -1.49 14.77
CA GLN A 211 -9.06 -2.11 13.74
C GLN A 211 -10.37 -1.34 13.59
N SER A 212 -10.99 -1.42 12.42
CA SER A 212 -12.29 -0.85 12.13
C SER A 212 -13.36 -1.37 13.11
N THR A 213 -14.26 -0.48 13.55
CA THR A 213 -15.39 -0.79 14.44
C THR A 213 -16.61 -1.31 13.67
N THR A 214 -16.59 -1.22 12.34
CA THR A 214 -17.77 -1.39 11.49
C THR A 214 -17.60 -2.43 10.37
N ASP A 215 -16.40 -2.95 10.11
CA ASP A 215 -16.15 -3.98 9.08
C ASP A 215 -16.53 -5.42 9.51
N GLY A 216 -17.15 -5.58 10.69
CA GLY A 216 -17.57 -6.89 11.19
C GLY A 216 -16.41 -7.76 11.70
N ASP A 217 -16.51 -9.07 11.46
CA ASP A 217 -15.47 -10.06 11.80
C ASP A 217 -14.37 -10.14 10.71
N GLU A 218 -14.24 -9.17 9.80
CA GLU A 218 -13.22 -9.17 8.72
C GLU A 218 -12.63 -7.74 8.56
N GLY A 219 -11.41 -7.59 8.03
CA GLY A 219 -10.84 -6.26 7.76
C GLY A 219 -9.35 -6.10 8.07
N PHE A 220 -8.84 -4.87 7.92
CA PHE A 220 -7.44 -4.56 8.22
C PHE A 220 -7.18 -4.49 9.72
N ARG A 221 -6.10 -5.15 10.14
CA ARG A 221 -5.46 -4.91 11.43
C ARG A 221 -4.35 -3.88 11.23
N CYS A 222 -4.53 -2.69 11.76
CA CYS A 222 -3.59 -1.59 11.64
C CYS A 222 -2.64 -1.59 12.85
N ASN A 223 -1.40 -2.00 12.63
CA ASN A 223 -0.36 -2.07 13.64
C ASN A 223 0.59 -0.88 13.50
N TYR A 224 0.95 -0.27 14.63
CA TYR A 224 1.77 0.92 14.66
C TYR A 224 2.94 0.78 15.63
N ILE A 225 4.11 1.25 15.22
CA ILE A 225 5.32 1.33 16.03
C ILE A 225 5.81 2.78 16.00
N ASN A 226 6.01 3.38 17.18
CA ASN A 226 6.42 4.79 17.32
C ASN A 226 5.51 5.77 16.55
N ASP A 227 4.20 5.50 16.49
CA ASP A 227 3.19 6.25 15.74
C ASP A 227 3.11 5.95 14.24
N ALA A 228 4.07 5.23 13.64
CA ALA A 228 4.07 4.88 12.22
C ALA A 228 3.30 3.59 11.92
N LEU A 229 2.47 3.60 10.87
CA LEU A 229 1.81 2.40 10.35
C LEU A 229 2.85 1.39 9.83
N VAL A 230 2.79 0.16 10.33
CA VAL A 230 3.73 -0.91 9.99
C VAL A 230 3.17 -1.74 8.85
N THR A 231 3.73 -1.64 7.66
CA THR A 231 3.28 -2.39 6.48
C THR A 231 4.09 -3.68 6.26
N ASP A 232 5.41 -3.66 6.49
CA ASP A 232 6.31 -4.82 6.32
C ASP A 232 6.91 -5.26 7.67
N TYR A 233 6.39 -6.35 8.26
CA TYR A 233 6.94 -6.94 9.49
C TYR A 233 6.90 -8.47 9.52
N GLN A 234 7.83 -9.04 10.30
CA GLN A 234 8.25 -10.44 10.27
C GLN A 234 7.21 -11.43 10.82
N ASN A 235 6.28 -10.98 11.65
CA ASN A 235 5.16 -11.80 12.13
C ASN A 235 3.80 -11.09 11.93
N LEU A 236 2.75 -11.90 11.78
CA LEU A 236 1.35 -11.48 11.62
C LEU A 236 0.80 -10.51 12.67
N TRP A 237 1.46 -10.43 13.81
CA TRP A 237 0.95 -9.69 14.96
C TRP A 237 1.46 -8.26 14.98
N GLU A 238 2.63 -8.05 14.38
CA GLU A 238 3.32 -6.77 14.32
C GLU A 238 3.19 -6.15 12.91
N SER A 239 2.88 -6.94 11.87
CA SER A 239 2.55 -6.44 10.53
C SER A 239 1.09 -6.01 10.41
N SER A 240 0.82 -4.96 9.64
CA SER A 240 -0.55 -4.61 9.27
C SER A 240 -0.98 -5.41 8.04
N ASN A 241 -2.06 -6.17 8.16
CA ASN A 241 -2.57 -6.97 7.05
C ASN A 241 -4.08 -7.09 7.10
N PHE A 242 -4.68 -7.33 5.93
CA PHE A 242 -6.07 -7.75 5.87
C PHE A 242 -6.21 -9.15 6.47
N GLN A 243 -7.23 -9.34 7.30
CA GLN A 243 -7.60 -10.65 7.85
C GLN A 243 -8.98 -11.02 7.34
N ALA A 244 -9.07 -12.20 6.73
CA ALA A 244 -10.33 -12.75 6.25
C ALA A 244 -11.27 -13.10 7.39
N LEU A 245 -10.72 -13.41 8.56
CA LEU A 245 -11.47 -13.61 9.79
C LEU A 245 -10.75 -12.91 10.93
N LEU A 246 -11.48 -12.18 11.76
CA LEU A 246 -11.00 -11.48 12.94
C LEU A 246 -11.58 -12.12 14.19
N LEU A 247 -10.86 -11.90 15.29
CA LEU A 247 -11.30 -12.26 16.63
C LEU A 247 -12.41 -11.34 17.14
N ALA A 248 -13.64 -11.45 16.62
CA ALA A 248 -14.79 -10.74 17.18
C ALA A 248 -15.90 -11.68 17.72
N LYS A 249 -16.54 -11.16 18.79
CA LYS A 249 -17.63 -11.63 19.69
C LYS A 249 -17.74 -13.10 20.13
N SER A 250 -17.50 -14.09 19.28
CA SER A 250 -17.85 -15.52 19.48
C SER A 250 -16.70 -16.40 19.99
N LEU A 251 -15.46 -15.92 19.87
CA LEU A 251 -14.26 -16.76 19.84
C LEU A 251 -13.65 -17.11 21.20
N ARG A 252 -14.04 -16.43 22.29
CA ARG A 252 -13.54 -16.80 23.63
C ARG A 252 -14.03 -18.17 24.11
N ASN A 253 -15.08 -18.72 23.49
CA ASN A 253 -15.70 -19.99 23.88
C ASN A 253 -15.96 -20.97 22.70
N ASN A 254 -15.51 -20.66 21.48
CA ASN A 254 -15.82 -21.46 20.28
C ASN A 254 -14.54 -21.86 19.53
N ASP A 255 -13.97 -23.01 19.89
CA ASP A 255 -12.74 -23.56 19.31
C ASP A 255 -12.78 -23.70 17.77
N ALA A 256 -13.97 -23.81 17.16
CA ALA A 256 -14.11 -24.03 15.72
C ALA A 256 -13.67 -22.82 14.89
N LEU A 257 -14.17 -21.62 15.22
CA LEU A 257 -13.86 -20.39 14.47
C LEU A 257 -12.41 -19.92 14.71
N TYR A 258 -11.84 -20.19 15.89
CA TYR A 258 -10.43 -19.88 16.18
C TYR A 258 -9.50 -20.73 15.32
N ASN A 259 -9.85 -22.01 15.15
CA ASN A 259 -9.10 -22.90 14.29
C ASN A 259 -9.24 -22.53 12.80
N GLU A 260 -10.38 -21.94 12.40
CA GLU A 260 -10.62 -21.45 11.04
C GLU A 260 -9.76 -20.22 10.73
N TRP A 261 -9.78 -19.18 11.59
CA TRP A 261 -8.85 -18.06 11.47
C TRP A 261 -7.37 -18.51 11.46
N LYS A 262 -7.02 -19.47 12.33
CA LYS A 262 -5.67 -20.03 12.35
C LYS A 262 -5.32 -20.76 11.04
N SER A 263 -6.26 -21.48 10.43
CA SER A 263 -6.01 -22.22 9.19
C SER A 263 -6.02 -21.34 7.94
N GLU A 264 -6.79 -20.24 7.94
CA GLU A 264 -6.98 -19.39 6.77
C GLU A 264 -6.07 -18.15 6.73
N ASP A 265 -5.66 -17.60 7.89
CA ASP A 265 -4.83 -16.39 7.94
C ASP A 265 -3.45 -16.66 8.56
N VAL A 266 -3.38 -17.45 9.63
CA VAL A 266 -2.12 -17.61 10.41
C VAL A 266 -1.15 -18.61 9.81
N VAL A 267 -1.61 -19.86 9.63
CA VAL A 267 -0.80 -20.94 9.10
C VAL A 267 -0.32 -20.64 7.68
N PRO A 268 -1.16 -20.10 6.77
CA PRO A 268 -0.72 -19.77 5.42
C PRO A 268 0.39 -18.71 5.40
N ARG A 269 0.31 -17.63 6.19
CA ARG A 269 1.43 -16.67 6.25
C ARG A 269 2.70 -17.34 6.79
N GLN A 270 2.57 -18.17 7.82
CA GLN A 270 3.73 -18.90 8.34
C GLN A 270 4.33 -19.84 7.27
N MET A 271 3.53 -20.51 6.46
CA MET A 271 4.05 -21.39 5.41
C MET A 271 4.64 -20.61 4.23
N CYS A 272 3.93 -19.60 3.74
CA CYS A 272 4.30 -18.77 2.59
C CYS A 272 5.45 -17.80 2.87
N CYS A 273 5.38 -17.06 3.98
CA CYS A 273 6.31 -15.96 4.27
C CYS A 273 7.42 -16.36 5.25
N GLU A 274 7.14 -17.21 6.25
CA GLU A 274 8.13 -17.53 7.29
C GLU A 274 8.91 -18.83 7.01
N ARG A 275 8.33 -19.82 6.31
CA ARG A 275 8.95 -21.16 6.19
C ARG A 275 9.32 -21.56 4.76
N ALA A 276 8.74 -20.96 3.72
CA ALA A 276 9.11 -21.20 2.31
C ALA A 276 10.38 -20.42 1.88
N ILE A 277 11.39 -20.39 2.75
CA ILE A 277 12.55 -19.45 2.71
C ILE A 277 13.46 -19.62 1.48
N LEU A 278 13.40 -20.76 0.77
CA LEU A 278 14.31 -21.08 -0.33
C LEU A 278 13.81 -20.67 -1.72
N SER A 279 12.70 -19.95 -1.85
CA SER A 279 12.14 -19.57 -3.15
C SER A 279 11.49 -18.19 -3.09
N GLU A 280 12.00 -17.25 -3.89
CA GLU A 280 11.43 -15.91 -4.03
C GLU A 280 9.99 -15.99 -4.59
N GLY A 281 9.11 -15.08 -4.17
CA GLY A 281 7.73 -14.94 -4.67
C GLY A 281 6.63 -15.66 -3.89
N TYR A 282 6.94 -16.53 -2.92
CA TYR A 282 5.89 -17.24 -2.16
C TYR A 282 5.16 -16.38 -1.13
N CYS A 283 5.84 -15.39 -0.53
CA CYS A 283 5.15 -14.45 0.36
C CYS A 283 4.22 -13.53 -0.44
N ASP A 284 4.61 -13.13 -1.64
CA ASP A 284 3.80 -12.33 -2.57
C ASP A 284 2.46 -13.02 -2.88
N LEU A 285 2.43 -14.36 -2.98
CA LEU A 285 1.18 -15.12 -3.11
C LEU A 285 0.24 -14.94 -1.91
N TYR A 286 0.81 -14.88 -0.71
CA TYR A 286 0.03 -14.58 0.50
C TYR A 286 -0.46 -13.14 0.49
N GLU A 287 0.41 -12.19 0.17
CA GLU A 287 0.09 -10.76 0.14
C GLU A 287 -0.93 -10.41 -0.96
N GLU A 288 -0.97 -11.14 -2.07
CA GLU A 288 -2.02 -11.00 -3.09
C GLU A 288 -3.41 -11.33 -2.50
N ARG A 289 -3.50 -12.33 -1.62
CA ARG A 289 -4.76 -12.75 -0.97
C ARG A 289 -5.06 -12.03 0.33
N ARG A 290 -4.03 -11.51 1.00
CA ARG A 290 -4.09 -10.84 2.30
C ARG A 290 -3.18 -9.61 2.21
N PRO A 291 -3.62 -8.55 1.51
CA PRO A 291 -2.79 -7.38 1.25
C PRO A 291 -2.32 -6.74 2.55
N GLN A 292 -1.11 -6.20 2.49
CA GLN A 292 -0.59 -5.33 3.54
C GLN A 292 -1.49 -4.10 3.63
N ALA A 293 -1.66 -3.56 4.84
CA ALA A 293 -2.41 -2.32 4.98
C ALA A 293 -1.64 -1.15 4.34
N SER A 294 -2.37 -0.22 3.75
CA SER A 294 -1.86 1.11 3.41
C SER A 294 -2.75 2.15 4.10
N CYS A 295 -2.23 3.36 4.25
CA CYS A 295 -3.04 4.53 4.59
C CYS A 295 -3.42 5.37 3.37
N ASP A 296 -3.08 4.92 2.16
CA ASP A 296 -3.50 5.57 0.92
C ASP A 296 -5.03 5.58 0.80
N GLY A 297 -5.61 6.78 0.71
CA GLY A 297 -7.05 6.97 0.70
C GLY A 297 -7.70 7.03 2.09
N TYR A 298 -6.92 7.06 3.18
CA TYR A 298 -7.43 7.43 4.49
C TYR A 298 -7.74 8.93 4.53
N TYR A 299 -8.95 9.27 5.01
CA TYR A 299 -9.37 10.64 5.23
C TYR A 299 -9.94 10.77 6.65
N PRO A 300 -9.45 11.72 7.45
CA PRO A 300 -9.96 11.92 8.80
C PRO A 300 -11.41 12.43 8.76
N PRO A 301 -12.25 12.04 9.73
CA PRO A 301 -13.59 12.57 9.84
C PRO A 301 -13.58 14.03 10.33
N ASN A 302 -14.56 14.81 9.89
CA ASN A 302 -14.81 16.15 10.42
C ASN A 302 -15.46 16.04 11.80
N GLY A 303 -14.91 16.77 12.77
CA GLY A 303 -15.36 16.73 14.15
C GLY A 303 -16.05 18.02 14.60
N ALA A 304 -17.14 17.88 15.35
CA ALA A 304 -17.81 18.97 16.08
C ALA A 304 -18.01 18.58 17.54
N GLN A 305 -18.09 19.56 18.44
CA GLN A 305 -18.22 19.32 19.88
C GLN A 305 -19.34 20.14 20.52
N GLY A 306 -20.10 19.50 21.41
CA GLY A 306 -20.92 20.15 22.44
C GLY A 306 -20.31 19.93 23.82
N SER A 307 -20.02 21.01 24.55
CA SER A 307 -19.45 20.99 25.91
C SER A 307 -20.07 22.03 26.86
N GLY A 308 -19.90 21.88 28.18
CA GLY A 308 -20.27 22.91 29.16
C GLY A 308 -21.76 23.30 29.18
N ASP A 309 -22.03 24.59 29.38
CA ASP A 309 -23.36 25.19 29.42
C ASP A 309 -23.80 25.83 28.10
N PRO A 310 -24.55 25.05 27.33
CA PRO A 310 -24.09 24.42 26.10
C PRO A 310 -23.27 25.36 25.21
N HIS A 311 -22.00 25.03 25.09
CA HIS A 311 -21.08 25.57 24.09
C HIS A 311 -20.94 24.59 22.94
N PHE A 312 -20.77 25.13 21.74
CA PHE A 312 -20.65 24.39 20.50
C PHE A 312 -19.37 24.81 19.79
N LEU A 313 -18.67 23.85 19.21
CA LEU A 313 -17.68 24.03 18.17
C LEU A 313 -18.27 23.42 16.88
N THR A 314 -18.52 24.25 15.87
CA THR A 314 -19.07 23.82 14.57
C THR A 314 -18.05 22.99 13.79
N PHE A 315 -18.50 22.31 12.73
CA PHE A 315 -17.60 21.53 11.87
C PHE A 315 -16.56 22.41 11.16
N ASP A 316 -16.86 23.68 10.91
CA ASP A 316 -15.95 24.65 10.29
C ASP A 316 -15.10 25.42 11.34
N GLY A 317 -15.23 25.07 12.62
CA GLY A 317 -14.37 25.57 13.70
C GLY A 317 -14.84 26.87 14.37
N ARG A 318 -16.10 27.27 14.21
CA ARG A 318 -16.71 28.38 14.97
C ARG A 318 -17.12 27.90 16.36
N MET A 319 -16.53 28.49 17.41
CA MET A 319 -16.96 28.28 18.79
C MET A 319 -18.04 29.28 19.20
N TYR A 320 -19.16 28.86 19.78
CA TYR A 320 -20.20 29.76 20.28
C TYR A 320 -20.99 29.16 21.45
N SER A 321 -21.76 29.99 22.16
CA SER A 321 -22.58 29.59 23.31
C SER A 321 -24.07 29.65 22.98
N PHE A 322 -24.83 28.61 23.34
CA PHE A 322 -26.28 28.58 23.19
C PHE A 322 -26.97 27.90 24.38
N ASN A 323 -27.52 28.73 25.27
CA ASN A 323 -28.17 28.29 26.51
C ASN A 323 -29.70 28.16 26.38
N GLY A 324 -30.17 27.30 25.47
CA GLY A 324 -31.59 26.96 25.35
C GLY A 324 -32.07 26.02 26.46
N PHE A 325 -33.39 26.00 26.73
CA PHE A 325 -34.05 24.97 27.56
C PHE A 325 -35.01 24.16 26.69
N GLY A 326 -34.51 23.06 26.15
CA GLY A 326 -35.21 22.28 25.14
C GLY A 326 -34.42 21.13 24.54
N GLU A 327 -35.03 20.51 23.55
CA GLU A 327 -34.46 19.51 22.66
C GLU A 327 -34.21 20.14 21.30
N TYR A 328 -33.01 19.99 20.75
CA TYR A 328 -32.58 20.67 19.54
C TYR A 328 -31.92 19.70 18.55
N ILE A 329 -32.10 19.97 17.25
CA ILE A 329 -31.37 19.27 16.19
C ILE A 329 -29.95 19.85 16.15
N MET A 330 -28.96 19.03 16.48
CA MET A 330 -27.56 19.42 16.36
C MET A 330 -27.09 19.29 14.92
N MET A 331 -27.51 18.22 14.25
CA MET A 331 -27.17 17.95 12.86
C MET A 331 -28.26 17.10 12.21
N GLN A 332 -28.61 17.45 10.98
CA GLN A 332 -29.35 16.61 10.05
C GLN A 332 -28.71 16.72 8.67
N TYR A 333 -28.52 15.59 8.01
CA TYR A 333 -28.01 15.54 6.64
C TYR A 333 -29.14 15.16 5.68
N ASN A 334 -29.30 15.92 4.59
CA ASN A 334 -30.48 15.86 3.71
C ASN A 334 -30.16 15.44 2.27
N ASN A 335 -29.19 14.53 2.07
CA ASN A 335 -28.86 13.99 0.74
C ASN A 335 -28.69 12.46 0.75
N ASN A 336 -29.82 11.72 0.74
CA ASN A 336 -29.91 10.25 0.74
C ASN A 336 -29.31 9.50 1.95
N ASP A 337 -28.65 10.19 2.88
CA ASP A 337 -28.23 9.63 4.16
C ASP A 337 -29.15 10.12 5.31
N PRO A 338 -29.76 9.21 6.09
CA PRO A 338 -30.70 9.54 7.16
C PRO A 338 -30.04 9.87 8.52
N PHE A 339 -28.76 10.25 8.58
CA PHE A 339 -28.11 10.59 9.85
C PHE A 339 -28.73 11.84 10.50
N VAL A 340 -29.18 11.69 11.74
CA VAL A 340 -29.72 12.78 12.57
C VAL A 340 -29.14 12.68 13.97
N LEU A 341 -28.64 13.81 14.47
CA LEU A 341 -28.15 13.99 15.84
C LEU A 341 -28.96 15.07 16.57
N GLN A 342 -29.41 14.73 17.75
CA GLN A 342 -30.21 15.58 18.62
C GLN A 342 -29.58 15.70 20.00
N THR A 343 -29.86 16.81 20.66
CA THR A 343 -29.49 17.03 22.05
C THR A 343 -30.70 17.43 22.88
N ARG A 344 -30.63 17.13 24.17
CA ARG A 344 -31.53 17.63 25.20
C ARG A 344 -30.71 18.46 26.17
N THR A 345 -31.17 19.66 26.45
CA THR A 345 -30.62 20.55 27.47
C THR A 345 -31.52 20.54 28.70
N GLY A 346 -31.00 20.92 29.86
CA GLY A 346 -31.82 21.17 31.05
C GLY A 346 -31.09 22.02 32.07
N ALA A 347 -31.73 22.33 33.20
CA ALA A 347 -31.13 23.22 34.20
C ALA A 347 -29.77 22.71 34.70
N ALA A 348 -28.80 23.61 34.81
CA ALA A 348 -27.51 23.35 35.44
C ALA A 348 -27.68 23.21 36.97
N PHE A 349 -26.74 22.54 37.64
CA PHE A 349 -26.81 22.28 39.09
C PHE A 349 -25.60 22.87 39.81
N ARG A 350 -25.84 23.51 40.95
CA ARG A 350 -24.81 24.00 41.85
C ARG A 350 -25.01 23.42 43.25
N ASN A 351 -24.04 22.65 43.74
CA ASN A 351 -24.12 21.95 45.03
C ASN A 351 -25.36 21.04 45.17
N GLY A 352 -25.82 20.44 44.07
CA GLY A 352 -26.99 19.54 44.04
C GLY A 352 -28.35 20.24 43.94
N GLU A 353 -28.38 21.56 43.75
CA GLU A 353 -29.62 22.32 43.52
C GLU A 353 -29.61 22.96 42.11
N PRO A 354 -30.75 23.01 41.40
CA PRO A 354 -30.81 23.60 40.07
C PRO A 354 -30.62 25.13 40.12
N VAL A 355 -29.84 25.67 39.18
CA VAL A 355 -29.69 27.11 38.97
C VAL A 355 -30.55 27.57 37.80
N ASN A 356 -30.96 28.84 37.79
CA ASN A 356 -31.75 29.44 36.71
C ASN A 356 -30.92 30.25 35.71
N THR A 357 -29.60 30.28 35.91
CA THR A 357 -28.64 31.13 35.19
C THR A 357 -27.91 30.43 34.05
N GLY A 358 -28.08 29.12 33.87
CA GLY A 358 -27.47 28.35 32.78
C GLY A 358 -28.15 26.99 32.59
N THR A 359 -27.97 26.40 31.42
CA THR A 359 -28.41 25.04 31.11
C THR A 359 -27.20 24.13 30.91
N VAL A 360 -27.39 22.81 30.83
CA VAL A 360 -26.32 21.85 30.52
C VAL A 360 -26.86 20.77 29.61
N PHE A 361 -25.97 20.12 28.88
CA PHE A 361 -26.31 18.92 28.12
C PHE A 361 -26.80 17.79 29.04
N ALA A 362 -28.05 17.42 28.83
CA ALA A 362 -28.86 16.50 29.62
C ALA A 362 -29.11 15.18 28.89
N GLY A 363 -28.95 15.17 27.57
CA GLY A 363 -29.04 13.97 26.75
C GLY A 363 -28.56 14.20 25.32
N PHE A 364 -28.19 13.13 24.65
CA PHE A 364 -27.87 13.07 23.23
C PHE A 364 -28.62 11.90 22.61
N ALA A 365 -29.13 12.05 21.39
CA ALA A 365 -29.76 10.96 20.66
C ALA A 365 -29.36 11.02 19.20
N ALA A 366 -29.05 9.87 18.60
CA ALA A 366 -28.63 9.76 17.22
C ALA A 366 -29.35 8.60 16.52
N THR A 367 -29.61 8.75 15.23
CA THR A 367 -30.16 7.68 14.41
C THR A 367 -29.54 7.70 13.02
N GLN A 368 -29.29 6.53 12.47
CA GLN A 368 -29.00 6.32 11.05
C GLN A 368 -29.66 5.01 10.61
N GLY A 369 -30.37 5.04 9.48
CA GLY A 369 -31.10 3.88 8.99
C GLY A 369 -32.25 3.47 9.92
N ILE A 370 -32.14 2.32 10.56
CA ILE A 370 -33.20 1.72 11.41
C ILE A 370 -32.90 1.77 12.90
N THR A 371 -31.70 2.19 13.30
CA THR A 371 -31.24 2.12 14.69
C THR A 371 -31.17 3.51 15.29
N ASN A 372 -31.89 3.70 16.39
CA ASN A 372 -31.87 4.88 17.23
C ASN A 372 -31.15 4.57 18.55
N VAL A 373 -30.18 5.39 18.93
CA VAL A 373 -29.52 5.35 20.23
C VAL A 373 -29.81 6.65 20.99
N SER A 374 -30.06 6.55 22.30
CA SER A 374 -30.18 7.72 23.15
C SER A 374 -29.47 7.56 24.49
N PHE A 375 -28.86 8.67 24.91
CA PHE A 375 -28.14 8.90 26.14
C PHE A 375 -28.90 9.98 26.90
N THR A 376 -29.33 9.71 28.13
CA THR A 376 -30.04 10.70 28.95
C THR A 376 -29.59 10.62 30.38
N LEU A 377 -29.46 11.76 31.06
CA LEU A 377 -29.26 11.78 32.50
C LEU A 377 -30.58 11.60 33.24
N ASN A 378 -30.53 10.96 34.40
CA ASN A 378 -31.64 10.96 35.35
C ASN A 378 -31.92 12.39 35.90
N ASP A 379 -33.08 12.57 36.54
CA ASP A 379 -33.54 13.88 37.04
C ASP A 379 -32.54 14.54 38.01
N ASP A 380 -31.83 13.73 38.80
CA ASP A 380 -30.87 14.19 39.80
C ASP A 380 -29.44 14.38 39.24
N ARG A 381 -29.22 14.15 37.93
CA ARG A 381 -27.93 14.28 37.24
C ARG A 381 -26.82 13.38 37.80
N THR A 382 -27.16 12.24 38.39
CA THR A 382 -26.19 11.33 39.02
C THR A 382 -25.85 10.12 38.17
N GLU A 383 -26.66 9.79 37.18
CA GLU A 383 -26.55 8.55 36.41
C GLU A 383 -26.86 8.77 34.93
N LEU A 384 -26.03 8.18 34.06
CA LEU A 384 -26.24 8.10 32.62
C LEU A 384 -27.12 6.89 32.29
N LEU A 385 -28.20 7.12 31.55
CA LEU A 385 -29.09 6.09 31.03
C LEU A 385 -28.86 5.96 29.53
N LEU A 386 -28.66 4.73 29.06
CA LEU A 386 -28.48 4.39 27.65
C LEU A 386 -29.65 3.54 27.16
N SER A 387 -30.15 3.83 25.96
CA SER A 387 -31.11 2.97 25.27
C SER A 387 -30.80 2.84 23.76
N VAL A 388 -31.08 1.67 23.22
CA VAL A 388 -31.02 1.36 21.77
C VAL A 388 -32.40 0.90 21.34
N ASN A 389 -33.00 1.56 20.35
CA ASN A 389 -34.38 1.36 19.90
C ASN A 389 -35.36 1.34 21.07
N GLN A 390 -35.22 2.31 22.00
CA GLN A 390 -36.01 2.47 23.23
C GLN A 390 -35.90 1.30 24.22
N THR A 391 -34.94 0.39 24.02
CA THR A 391 -34.64 -0.67 24.98
C THR A 391 -33.43 -0.26 25.81
N SER A 392 -33.60 -0.20 27.13
CA SER A 392 -32.52 0.16 28.05
C SER A 392 -31.35 -0.83 27.97
N VAL A 393 -30.14 -0.29 27.92
CA VAL A 393 -28.87 -1.03 27.88
C VAL A 393 -28.13 -0.79 29.19
N ASP A 394 -27.67 -1.88 29.82
CA ASP A 394 -26.83 -1.79 31.01
C ASP A 394 -25.40 -1.40 30.63
N ILE A 395 -25.01 -0.17 30.94
CA ILE A 395 -23.70 0.38 30.61
C ILE A 395 -22.57 -0.45 31.25
N THR A 396 -22.79 -1.02 32.43
CA THR A 396 -21.77 -1.84 33.12
C THR A 396 -21.46 -3.15 32.40
N SER A 397 -22.32 -3.55 31.45
CA SER A 397 -22.12 -4.71 30.60
C SER A 397 -21.33 -4.42 29.31
N LEU A 398 -21.00 -3.15 29.03
CA LEU A 398 -20.39 -2.73 27.75
C LEU A 398 -18.88 -2.97 27.62
N GLU A 399 -18.18 -3.39 28.67
CA GLU A 399 -16.71 -3.38 28.64
C GLU A 399 -16.10 -4.69 28.09
N ALA A 400 -15.18 -4.52 27.13
CA ALA A 400 -14.41 -5.48 26.31
C ALA A 400 -15.01 -6.00 24.98
N ASP A 401 -16.34 -6.11 24.82
CA ASP A 401 -16.95 -6.71 23.60
C ASP A 401 -17.99 -5.83 22.89
N GLY A 402 -18.33 -4.67 23.47
CA GLY A 402 -19.38 -3.78 22.96
C GLY A 402 -20.80 -4.38 23.04
N TYR A 403 -21.78 -3.63 22.55
CA TYR A 403 -23.20 -4.03 22.52
C TYR A 403 -23.47 -5.06 21.44
N ASP A 404 -24.29 -6.07 21.76
CA ASP A 404 -24.71 -7.07 20.78
C ASP A 404 -25.90 -6.61 19.93
N SER A 405 -25.61 -5.80 18.92
CA SER A 405 -26.60 -5.29 17.97
C SER A 405 -27.04 -6.37 16.98
N ALA A 406 -28.34 -6.41 16.70
CA ALA A 406 -28.90 -7.18 15.59
C ALA A 406 -28.77 -6.45 14.23
N ASP A 407 -28.47 -5.16 14.26
CA ASP A 407 -28.18 -4.33 13.09
C ASP A 407 -26.67 -4.34 12.81
N PRO A 408 -26.21 -4.93 11.69
CA PRO A 408 -24.79 -5.02 11.37
C PRO A 408 -24.15 -3.67 11.00
N THR A 409 -24.97 -2.63 10.78
CA THR A 409 -24.51 -1.28 10.43
C THR A 409 -24.29 -0.40 11.66
N PHE A 410 -24.48 -0.94 12.88
CA PHE A 410 -24.43 -0.21 14.14
C PHE A 410 -23.50 -0.86 15.15
N SER A 411 -22.59 -0.07 15.71
CA SER A 411 -21.67 -0.47 16.78
C SER A 411 -21.74 0.51 17.95
N LEU A 412 -21.64 -0.02 19.16
CA LEU A 412 -21.74 0.72 20.43
C LEU A 412 -20.80 0.08 21.45
N TYR A 413 -19.90 0.86 22.03
CA TYR A 413 -18.86 0.35 22.94
C TYR A 413 -18.41 1.39 23.97
N SER A 414 -17.85 0.93 25.08
CA SER A 414 -17.16 1.79 26.05
C SER A 414 -15.83 2.28 25.49
N ASP A 415 -15.49 3.53 25.72
CA ASP A 415 -14.18 4.07 25.35
C ASP A 415 -13.13 3.68 26.40
N ASP A 416 -12.21 2.79 26.01
CA ASP A 416 -11.15 2.25 26.88
C ASP A 416 -10.04 3.27 27.21
N GLU A 417 -9.96 4.39 26.47
CA GLU A 417 -8.97 5.45 26.69
C GLU A 417 -9.54 6.61 27.55
N ALA A 418 -10.79 6.48 28.04
CA ALA A 418 -11.42 7.45 28.92
C ALA A 418 -10.75 7.52 30.31
N ALA A 419 -10.79 8.70 30.96
CA ALA A 419 -10.23 8.84 32.29
C ALA A 419 -11.03 8.04 33.34
N GLU A 420 -10.37 7.54 34.40
CA GLU A 420 -11.02 6.72 35.45
C GLU A 420 -12.23 7.38 36.12
N SER A 421 -12.35 8.71 36.06
CA SER A 421 -13.45 9.49 36.62
C SER A 421 -14.61 9.73 35.66
N GLU A 422 -14.55 9.17 34.45
CA GLU A 422 -15.50 9.41 33.36
C GLU A 422 -16.20 8.13 32.96
N THR A 423 -17.36 8.29 32.34
CA THR A 423 -18.00 7.22 31.56
C THR A 423 -18.13 7.72 30.14
N ALA A 424 -17.33 7.17 29.23
CA ALA A 424 -17.35 7.55 27.82
C ALA A 424 -17.80 6.37 26.96
N ILE A 425 -18.68 6.65 26.00
CA ILE A 425 -19.32 5.67 25.14
C ILE A 425 -19.22 6.16 23.71
N ILE A 426 -18.78 5.29 22.81
CA ILE A 426 -18.68 5.58 21.38
C ILE A 426 -19.75 4.79 20.64
N VAL A 427 -20.39 5.49 19.70
CA VAL A 427 -21.36 4.95 18.75
C VAL A 427 -20.84 5.19 17.35
N THR A 428 -20.93 4.18 16.50
CA THR A 428 -20.65 4.32 15.07
C THR A 428 -21.74 3.68 14.23
N PHE A 429 -22.05 4.31 13.12
CA PHE A 429 -23.00 3.86 12.13
C PHE A 429 -22.30 3.76 10.77
N LYS A 430 -22.49 2.67 10.02
CA LYS A 430 -21.93 2.44 8.67
C LYS A 430 -22.95 1.73 7.79
N LEU A 431 -23.72 2.49 7.03
CA LEU A 431 -24.63 1.94 6.03
C LEU A 431 -23.85 1.51 4.77
N PRO A 432 -24.36 0.55 3.97
CA PRO A 432 -23.73 0.18 2.70
C PRO A 432 -23.61 1.40 1.79
N ASP A 433 -22.44 1.56 1.15
CA ASP A 433 -22.12 2.67 0.21
C ASP A 433 -22.16 4.08 0.83
N ILE A 434 -22.24 4.20 2.15
CA ILE A 434 -22.23 5.46 2.89
C ILE A 434 -21.08 5.42 3.91
N PRO A 435 -20.19 6.44 3.93
CA PRO A 435 -19.12 6.51 4.91
C PRO A 435 -19.64 6.58 6.36
N SER A 436 -18.82 6.15 7.31
CA SER A 436 -19.24 5.99 8.70
C SER A 436 -19.37 7.30 9.46
N SER A 437 -20.46 7.42 10.23
CA SER A 437 -20.71 8.53 11.16
C SER A 437 -20.63 8.05 12.60
N GLY A 438 -20.07 8.87 13.49
CA GLY A 438 -19.81 8.50 14.87
C GLY A 438 -20.17 9.58 15.89
N LEU A 439 -20.48 9.14 17.11
CA LEU A 439 -20.77 9.99 18.25
C LEU A 439 -20.05 9.43 19.48
N ARG A 440 -19.25 10.25 20.13
CA ARG A 440 -18.62 9.96 21.42
C ARG A 440 -19.31 10.80 22.51
N VAL A 441 -19.91 10.13 23.48
CA VAL A 441 -20.61 10.77 24.61
C VAL A 441 -19.85 10.51 25.89
N VAL A 442 -19.49 11.57 26.62
CA VAL A 442 -18.79 11.49 27.90
C VAL A 442 -19.68 12.02 29.01
N PHE A 443 -19.81 11.26 30.09
CA PHE A 443 -20.43 11.68 31.33
C PHE A 443 -19.36 12.02 32.37
N ARG A 444 -19.38 13.28 32.83
CA ARG A 444 -18.50 13.79 33.88
C ARG A 444 -19.27 14.78 34.75
N ALA A 445 -19.16 14.65 36.07
CA ALA A 445 -19.68 15.63 37.05
C ALA A 445 -21.16 16.05 36.89
N GLY A 446 -22.03 15.19 36.36
CA GLY A 446 -23.46 15.49 36.18
C GLY A 446 -23.83 16.17 34.87
N ILE A 447 -22.88 16.27 33.93
CA ILE A 447 -23.04 16.88 32.60
C ILE A 447 -22.62 15.87 31.53
N LEU A 448 -23.23 15.96 30.35
CA LEU A 448 -22.81 15.21 29.17
C LEU A 448 -21.99 16.09 28.22
N LEU A 449 -20.99 15.50 27.60
CA LEU A 449 -20.21 16.09 26.52
C LEU A 449 -20.41 15.22 25.28
N GLY A 450 -20.61 15.82 24.11
CA GLY A 450 -20.85 15.11 22.86
C GLY A 450 -19.85 15.53 21.79
N ASN A 451 -19.07 14.59 21.27
CA ASN A 451 -18.23 14.79 20.09
C ASN A 451 -18.86 14.05 18.92
N SER A 452 -19.21 14.76 17.85
CA SER A 452 -19.75 14.18 16.62
C SER A 452 -18.65 14.13 15.57
N PHE A 453 -18.52 13.00 14.90
CA PHE A 453 -17.56 12.77 13.82
C PHE A 453 -18.31 12.31 12.58
N VAL A 454 -18.19 13.05 11.50
CA VAL A 454 -18.90 12.78 10.25
C VAL A 454 -17.91 12.72 9.09
N PRO A 455 -18.23 11.96 8.04
CA PRO A 455 -17.36 11.85 6.89
C PRO A 455 -17.27 13.17 6.11
N ARG A 456 -16.11 13.44 5.49
CA ARG A 456 -15.87 14.68 4.75
C ARG A 456 -16.83 14.88 3.57
N GLU A 457 -17.35 13.79 3.01
CA GLU A 457 -18.25 13.79 1.85
C GLU A 457 -19.52 14.61 2.12
N TYR A 458 -19.92 14.72 3.40
CA TYR A 458 -21.02 15.57 3.82
C TYR A 458 -20.75 17.06 3.53
N ALA A 459 -19.50 17.51 3.44
CA ALA A 459 -19.18 18.89 3.10
C ALA A 459 -19.45 19.20 1.61
N THR A 460 -19.16 18.22 0.75
CA THR A 460 -19.28 18.35 -0.70
C THR A 460 -20.69 18.08 -1.23
N GLY A 461 -21.46 17.25 -0.53
CA GLY A 461 -22.71 16.66 -1.04
C GLY A 461 -24.00 17.30 -0.52
N GLY A 462 -23.97 18.13 0.51
CA GLY A 462 -25.18 18.74 1.04
C GLY A 462 -24.93 19.35 2.40
N ILE A 463 -25.10 20.66 2.49
CA ILE A 463 -24.75 21.43 3.68
C ILE A 463 -25.45 20.82 4.92
N GLY A 464 -24.67 20.32 5.89
CA GLY A 464 -25.20 19.85 7.17
C GLY A 464 -26.01 20.97 7.82
N ASN A 465 -27.20 20.66 8.33
CA ASN A 465 -28.06 21.68 8.94
C ASN A 465 -28.21 21.42 10.44
N GLY A 466 -28.17 22.46 11.26
CA GLY A 466 -28.41 22.36 12.70
C GLY A 466 -27.49 23.27 13.50
N LEU A 467 -27.37 22.98 14.80
CA LEU A 467 -26.48 23.73 15.70
C LEU A 467 -24.99 23.52 15.40
N PHE A 468 -24.57 22.45 14.73
CA PHE A 468 -23.15 22.28 14.37
C PHE A 468 -22.70 23.05 13.14
N GLY A 469 -23.55 23.96 12.63
CA GLY A 469 -23.21 24.85 11.55
C GLY A 469 -23.28 24.20 10.18
N LEU A 470 -23.03 25.03 9.16
CA LEU A 470 -22.83 24.58 7.80
C LEU A 470 -21.44 23.94 7.72
N MET A 471 -21.28 22.94 6.87
CA MET A 471 -19.99 22.25 6.74
C MET A 471 -19.45 22.50 5.34
N ASN A 472 -18.92 23.68 5.09
CA ASN A 472 -18.40 24.06 3.77
C ASN A 472 -17.00 24.72 3.84
N GLY A 473 -16.41 24.79 5.05
CA GLY A 473 -15.14 25.41 5.33
C GLY A 473 -15.21 26.92 5.63
N ASP A 474 -16.37 27.57 5.59
CA ASP A 474 -16.57 28.98 5.90
C ASP A 474 -17.33 29.18 7.22
N LYS A 475 -16.57 29.25 8.31
CA LYS A 475 -17.09 29.53 9.67
C LYS A 475 -17.97 30.79 9.82
N ASN A 476 -17.99 31.71 8.84
CA ASN A 476 -18.81 32.91 8.92
C ASN A 476 -20.27 32.65 8.53
N ASP A 477 -20.57 31.55 7.83
CA ASP A 477 -21.92 31.23 7.36
C ASP A 477 -22.61 30.10 8.15
N ASP A 478 -21.96 29.65 9.23
CA ASP A 478 -22.43 28.59 10.13
C ASP A 478 -23.84 28.80 10.72
N PHE A 479 -24.32 30.04 10.80
CA PHE A 479 -25.58 30.37 11.47
C PHE A 479 -26.78 30.40 10.51
N GLN A 480 -27.19 29.22 10.04
CA GLN A 480 -28.41 29.04 9.24
C GLN A 480 -29.64 28.72 10.11
N TYR A 481 -30.67 29.55 10.07
CA TYR A 481 -31.97 29.24 10.67
C TYR A 481 -32.63 28.04 10.03
N ARG A 482 -33.56 27.43 10.76
CA ARG A 482 -34.35 26.30 10.28
C ARG A 482 -35.20 26.58 9.03
N ASP A 483 -35.51 27.84 8.73
CA ASP A 483 -36.21 28.24 7.50
C ASP A 483 -35.29 28.40 6.28
N GLY A 484 -33.98 28.16 6.45
CA GLY A 484 -32.95 28.25 5.44
C GLY A 484 -32.24 29.60 5.36
N THR A 485 -32.68 30.61 6.12
CA THR A 485 -32.02 31.93 6.12
C THR A 485 -30.67 31.89 6.86
N ILE A 486 -29.64 32.51 6.30
CA ILE A 486 -28.27 32.52 6.87
C ILE A 486 -27.95 33.92 7.41
N ILE A 487 -27.36 33.99 8.61
CA ILE A 487 -26.76 35.22 9.12
C ILE A 487 -25.23 35.10 9.08
N MET A 488 -24.59 36.02 8.38
CA MET A 488 -23.13 36.06 8.29
C MET A 488 -22.49 36.69 9.54
N ASP A 489 -21.53 35.98 10.16
CA ASP A 489 -20.73 36.45 11.28
C ASP A 489 -19.40 37.08 10.83
N THR A 490 -19.51 38.20 10.13
CA THR A 490 -18.35 38.96 9.65
C THR A 490 -17.80 39.89 10.73
N ALA A 491 -16.54 40.33 10.61
CA ALA A 491 -15.93 41.31 11.51
C ALA A 491 -16.74 42.62 11.60
N GLU A 492 -17.46 42.99 10.53
CA GLU A 492 -18.35 44.16 10.49
C GLU A 492 -19.69 43.93 11.19
N ARG A 493 -20.25 42.71 11.12
CA ARG A 493 -21.54 42.37 11.75
C ARG A 493 -21.38 42.01 13.22
N ASN A 494 -20.33 41.26 13.55
CA ASN A 494 -19.93 40.76 14.87
C ASN A 494 -21.14 40.33 15.71
N LEU A 495 -21.64 39.10 15.46
CA LEU A 495 -22.88 38.64 16.05
C LEU A 495 -22.82 38.63 17.57
N THR A 496 -23.90 39.08 18.20
CA THR A 496 -24.04 39.03 19.66
C THR A 496 -24.58 37.65 20.08
N GLU A 497 -24.33 37.24 21.33
CA GLU A 497 -24.93 36.01 21.88
C GLU A 497 -26.46 36.00 21.77
N ARG A 498 -27.10 37.18 21.75
CA ARG A 498 -28.55 37.30 21.57
C ARG A 498 -28.98 36.97 20.14
N ASP A 499 -28.24 37.45 19.13
CA ASP A 499 -28.48 37.08 17.73
C ASP A 499 -28.34 35.55 17.57
N ILE A 500 -27.29 34.97 18.14
CA ILE A 500 -26.99 33.53 18.12
C ILE A 500 -28.06 32.72 18.87
N PHE A 501 -28.59 33.23 19.97
CA PHE A 501 -29.65 32.57 20.73
C PHE A 501 -30.93 32.41 19.92
N GLU A 502 -31.33 33.42 19.15
CA GLU A 502 -32.49 33.32 18.26
C GLU A 502 -32.29 32.26 17.16
N PHE A 503 -31.08 32.18 16.59
CA PHE A 503 -30.68 31.09 15.69
C PHE A 503 -30.85 29.72 16.35
N GLY A 504 -30.26 29.53 17.53
CA GLY A 504 -30.30 28.24 18.22
C GLY A 504 -31.73 27.81 18.59
N GLN A 505 -32.58 28.77 18.98
CA GLN A 505 -33.98 28.50 19.28
C GLN A 505 -34.78 28.04 18.06
N SER A 506 -34.41 28.46 16.84
CA SER A 506 -35.09 28.01 15.63
C SER A 506 -34.96 26.51 15.37
N TRP A 507 -33.92 25.88 15.92
CA TRP A 507 -33.62 24.45 15.80
C TRP A 507 -34.29 23.57 16.85
N MET A 508 -35.22 24.13 17.65
CA MET A 508 -36.00 23.35 18.61
C MET A 508 -36.84 22.28 17.91
N ILE A 509 -36.77 21.07 18.43
CA ILE A 509 -37.41 19.86 17.89
C ILE A 509 -38.91 19.90 18.13
N SER A 510 -39.72 19.46 17.16
CA SER A 510 -41.15 19.23 17.38
C SER A 510 -41.43 17.83 17.97
N PRO A 511 -42.58 17.59 18.63
CA PRO A 511 -42.90 16.29 19.22
C PRO A 511 -42.84 15.10 18.25
N SER A 512 -43.04 15.32 16.94
CA SER A 512 -42.97 14.28 15.90
C SER A 512 -41.55 13.92 15.47
N GLU A 513 -40.56 14.74 15.81
CA GLU A 513 -39.18 14.62 15.36
C GLU A 513 -38.25 14.07 16.45
N SER A 514 -38.70 14.03 17.70
CA SER A 514 -37.87 13.61 18.83
C SER A 514 -37.45 12.14 18.74
N LEU A 515 -36.15 11.90 18.89
CA LEU A 515 -35.56 10.58 19.03
C LEU A 515 -35.57 10.08 20.48
N PHE A 516 -35.84 10.96 21.44
CA PHE A 516 -35.84 10.62 22.86
C PHE A 516 -37.13 9.90 23.27
N ASP A 517 -37.01 8.95 24.20
CA ASP A 517 -38.16 8.39 24.89
C ASP A 517 -38.60 9.31 26.05
N TYR A 518 -39.89 9.62 26.11
CA TYR A 518 -40.49 10.45 27.16
C TYR A 518 -41.06 9.63 28.32
N GLY A 519 -41.23 8.31 28.17
CA GLY A 519 -41.88 7.48 29.18
C GLY A 519 -43.27 8.00 29.56
N ASP A 520 -43.46 8.33 30.84
CA ASP A 520 -44.73 8.89 31.38
C ASP A 520 -44.85 10.43 31.20
N ARG A 521 -43.82 11.10 30.71
CA ARG A 521 -43.77 12.55 30.49
C ARG A 521 -44.11 12.90 29.03
N ASP A 522 -44.10 14.19 28.70
CA ASP A 522 -44.30 14.67 27.33
C ASP A 522 -43.25 15.71 26.94
N TRP A 523 -43.27 16.09 25.67
CA TRP A 523 -42.38 17.10 25.08
C TRP A 523 -42.37 18.42 25.86
N SER A 524 -43.51 18.87 26.40
CA SER A 524 -43.61 20.16 27.11
C SER A 524 -42.91 20.17 28.47
N HIS A 525 -42.58 19.01 29.01
CA HIS A 525 -41.79 18.90 30.23
C HIS A 525 -40.32 19.29 30.00
N TYR A 526 -39.78 18.98 28.82
CA TYR A 526 -38.36 19.17 28.49
C TYR A 526 -38.11 20.43 27.65
N ASN A 527 -39.16 21.07 27.12
CA ASN A 527 -39.07 22.19 26.21
C ASN A 527 -39.83 23.40 26.74
N ASP A 528 -39.13 24.52 26.94
CA ASP A 528 -39.71 25.82 27.29
C ASP A 528 -39.30 26.89 26.27
N PRO A 529 -40.12 27.14 25.23
CA PRO A 529 -39.83 28.15 24.21
C PRO A 529 -39.76 29.58 24.76
N SER A 530 -40.24 29.83 25.99
CA SER A 530 -40.23 31.15 26.62
C SER A 530 -39.01 31.40 27.50
N TYR A 531 -38.16 30.37 27.70
CA TYR A 531 -36.92 30.49 28.45
C TYR A 531 -35.92 31.36 27.69
N VAL A 532 -35.34 32.34 28.40
CA VAL A 532 -34.24 33.17 27.92
C VAL A 532 -33.18 33.20 29.02
N PRO A 533 -31.95 32.74 28.75
CA PRO A 533 -30.87 32.75 29.74
C PRO A 533 -30.31 34.17 29.93
N PRO A 534 -29.59 34.43 31.04
CA PRO A 534 -28.72 35.60 31.11
C PRO A 534 -27.56 35.44 30.12
N PHE A 535 -27.19 36.52 29.45
CA PHE A 535 -26.05 36.55 28.51
C PHE A 535 -24.73 36.87 29.24
N LEU A 536 -23.58 36.56 28.64
CA LEU A 536 -22.25 36.72 29.27
C LEU A 536 -22.04 38.14 29.81
N PHE A 537 -22.39 39.16 29.04
CA PHE A 537 -22.24 40.55 29.46
C PHE A 537 -23.11 40.88 30.69
N GLU A 538 -24.31 40.30 30.79
CA GLU A 538 -25.23 40.48 31.93
C GLU A 538 -24.67 39.78 33.18
N LEU A 539 -24.05 38.61 33.01
CA LEU A 539 -23.37 37.87 34.09
C LEU A 539 -22.13 38.62 34.61
N ILE A 540 -21.33 39.20 33.71
CA ILE A 540 -20.16 40.02 34.08
C ILE A 540 -20.59 41.27 34.84
N GLU A 541 -21.67 41.93 34.42
CA GLU A 541 -22.23 43.10 35.13
C GLU A 541 -22.81 42.72 36.50
N ALA A 542 -23.38 41.52 36.63
CA ALA A 542 -23.99 41.05 37.86
C ALA A 542 -22.96 40.75 38.96
N ASP A 543 -21.79 40.16 38.62
CA ASP A 543 -20.70 39.88 39.57
C ASP A 543 -19.30 40.15 38.97
N PRO A 544 -18.85 41.42 38.95
CA PRO A 544 -17.55 41.79 38.38
C PRO A 544 -16.34 41.22 39.14
N GLU A 545 -16.51 40.91 40.44
CA GLU A 545 -15.41 40.37 41.26
C GLU A 545 -15.17 38.89 40.91
N LEU A 546 -16.26 38.11 40.75
CA LEU A 546 -16.17 36.74 40.26
C LEU A 546 -15.68 36.69 38.80
N ALA A 547 -16.14 37.60 37.94
CA ALA A 547 -15.67 37.68 36.55
C ALA A 547 -14.15 37.94 36.46
N ALA A 548 -13.61 38.83 37.29
CA ALA A 548 -12.17 39.06 37.35
C ALA A 548 -11.39 37.85 37.86
N GLN A 549 -11.97 37.05 38.77
CA GLN A 549 -11.36 35.80 39.24
C GLN A 549 -11.40 34.70 38.17
N ALA A 550 -12.53 34.57 37.46
CA ALA A 550 -12.70 33.62 36.37
C ALA A 550 -11.76 33.91 35.20
N LEU A 551 -11.66 35.17 34.78
CA LEU A 551 -10.75 35.59 33.71
C LEU A 551 -9.28 35.23 33.99
N ALA A 552 -8.87 35.22 35.27
CA ALA A 552 -7.50 34.89 35.65
C ALA A 552 -7.09 33.43 35.33
N PHE A 553 -8.06 32.51 35.26
CA PHE A 553 -7.80 31.11 34.88
C PHE A 553 -8.38 30.72 33.51
N CYS A 554 -9.44 31.38 33.04
CA CYS A 554 -10.03 31.13 31.71
C CYS A 554 -9.24 31.78 30.57
N GLY A 555 -8.47 32.84 30.82
CA GLY A 555 -7.81 33.59 29.77
C GLY A 555 -8.81 34.16 28.77
N ASP A 556 -8.62 33.87 27.49
CA ASP A 556 -9.46 34.37 26.39
C ASP A 556 -10.65 33.45 26.07
N SER A 557 -10.83 32.34 26.81
CA SER A 557 -11.94 31.43 26.59
C SER A 557 -13.25 31.99 27.15
N GLU A 558 -14.13 32.50 26.26
CA GLU A 558 -15.47 32.96 26.62
C GLU A 558 -16.35 31.86 27.21
N ALA A 559 -16.24 30.62 26.70
CA ALA A 559 -16.98 29.46 27.22
C ALA A 559 -16.69 29.21 28.71
N CYS A 560 -15.40 29.00 29.05
CA CYS A 560 -14.94 28.90 30.45
C CYS A 560 -15.43 30.06 31.34
N LEU A 561 -15.38 31.30 30.82
CA LEU A 561 -15.79 32.47 31.58
C LEU A 561 -17.29 32.46 31.85
N PHE A 562 -18.10 32.09 30.85
CA PHE A 562 -19.54 31.96 30.98
C PHE A 562 -19.90 30.91 32.03
N ASP A 563 -19.45 29.66 31.87
CA ASP A 563 -19.72 28.53 32.78
C ASP A 563 -19.33 28.86 34.24
N SER A 564 -18.21 29.58 34.42
CA SER A 564 -17.73 30.01 35.74
C SER A 564 -18.69 30.98 36.44
N LEU A 565 -19.38 31.82 35.68
CA LEU A 565 -20.29 32.86 36.17
C LEU A 565 -21.74 32.37 36.25
N ALA A 566 -22.18 31.61 35.24
CA ALA A 566 -23.52 31.08 35.13
C ALA A 566 -23.75 29.91 36.09
N VAL A 567 -22.75 29.04 36.30
CA VAL A 567 -22.89 27.82 37.09
C VAL A 567 -21.92 27.80 38.28
N ASP A 568 -20.64 27.52 38.05
CA ASP A 568 -19.60 27.49 39.07
C ASP A 568 -18.18 27.45 38.44
N PRO A 569 -17.14 28.05 39.07
CA PRO A 569 -15.76 28.01 38.57
C PRO A 569 -15.19 26.62 38.26
N SER A 570 -15.65 25.56 38.95
CA SER A 570 -15.21 24.21 38.61
C SER A 570 -15.70 23.75 37.24
N VAL A 571 -16.94 24.13 36.87
CA VAL A 571 -17.54 23.77 35.58
C VAL A 571 -16.80 24.49 34.46
N GLY A 572 -16.48 25.79 34.63
CA GLY A 572 -15.71 26.54 33.64
C GLY A 572 -14.32 25.96 33.39
N LEU A 573 -13.63 25.49 34.43
CA LEU A 573 -12.34 24.78 34.28
C LEU A 573 -12.49 23.45 33.55
N ASP A 574 -13.55 22.70 33.82
CA ASP A 574 -13.85 21.45 33.12
C ASP A 574 -14.13 21.71 31.63
N THR A 575 -14.93 22.74 31.31
CA THR A 575 -15.20 23.17 29.92
C THR A 575 -13.92 23.59 29.19
N LEU A 576 -13.07 24.39 29.83
CA LEU A 576 -11.77 24.76 29.26
C LEU A 576 -10.91 23.52 28.98
N SER A 577 -10.87 22.58 29.92
CA SER A 577 -10.14 21.33 29.75
C SER A 577 -10.71 20.48 28.61
N SER A 578 -12.04 20.43 28.46
CA SER A 578 -12.72 19.65 27.43
C SER A 578 -12.54 20.24 26.03
N ASN A 579 -12.56 21.56 25.90
CA ASN A 579 -12.34 22.23 24.62
C ASN A 579 -10.87 22.07 24.19
N ASN A 580 -9.91 22.32 25.10
CA ASN A 580 -8.49 22.10 24.80
C ASN A 580 -8.18 20.64 24.43
N ALA A 581 -8.84 19.68 25.09
CA ALA A 581 -8.69 18.27 24.76
C ALA A 581 -9.24 17.93 23.37
N PHE A 582 -10.34 18.56 22.96
CA PHE A 582 -10.91 18.37 21.62
C PHE A 582 -10.11 19.08 20.53
N ASP A 583 -9.51 20.23 20.81
CA ASP A 583 -8.59 20.90 19.88
C ASP A 583 -7.36 20.03 19.60
N ILE A 584 -6.78 19.40 20.65
CA ILE A 584 -5.69 18.42 20.49
C ILE A 584 -6.16 17.22 19.67
N LEU A 585 -7.38 16.74 19.93
CA LEU A 585 -7.99 15.63 19.21
C LEU A 585 -8.09 15.92 17.70
N LEU A 586 -8.65 17.07 17.33
CA LEU A 586 -8.74 17.50 15.93
C LEU A 586 -7.36 17.73 15.30
N SER A 587 -6.40 18.25 16.07
CA SER A 587 -5.02 18.40 15.61
C SER A 587 -4.38 17.03 15.31
N ASP A 588 -4.54 16.04 16.19
CA ASP A 588 -3.99 14.69 15.99
C ASP A 588 -4.66 13.98 14.79
N LEU A 589 -5.96 14.18 14.54
CA LEU A 589 -6.64 13.65 13.34
C LEU A 589 -6.08 14.22 12.05
N ASN A 590 -5.82 15.53 12.04
CA ASN A 590 -5.39 16.26 10.84
C ASN A 590 -3.86 16.27 10.64
N ASN A 591 -3.09 15.72 11.58
CA ASN A 591 -1.63 15.63 11.51
C ASN A 591 -1.21 14.31 10.84
N PHE A 592 -0.92 14.37 9.55
CA PHE A 592 -0.46 13.22 8.77
C PHE A 592 1.04 13.04 8.95
N PRO A 593 1.53 11.79 9.01
CA PRO A 593 2.96 11.55 9.09
C PRO A 593 3.67 11.93 7.76
N PRO A 594 4.97 12.27 7.81
CA PRO A 594 5.74 12.58 6.62
C PRO A 594 5.76 11.41 5.62
N ASN A 595 5.49 11.65 4.35
CA ASN A 595 5.58 10.61 3.32
C ASN A 595 7.02 10.48 2.82
N ILE A 596 7.60 9.28 2.86
CA ILE A 596 8.95 9.02 2.35
C ILE A 596 8.87 8.86 0.83
N THR A 597 9.22 9.93 0.11
CA THR A 597 9.03 10.05 -1.34
C THR A 597 10.11 9.39 -2.18
N SER A 598 11.34 9.29 -1.66
CA SER A 598 12.42 8.62 -2.40
C SER A 598 13.54 8.13 -1.50
N VAL A 599 14.16 7.03 -1.92
CA VAL A 599 15.42 6.54 -1.38
C VAL A 599 16.37 6.29 -2.53
N ILE A 600 17.49 7.02 -2.54
CA ILE A 600 18.47 6.97 -3.61
C ILE A 600 19.81 6.51 -3.03
N GLU A 601 20.38 5.46 -3.58
CA GLU A 601 21.76 5.11 -3.26
C GLU A 601 22.71 6.11 -3.92
N THR A 602 23.54 6.75 -3.11
CA THR A 602 24.56 7.71 -3.57
C THR A 602 25.97 7.12 -3.58
N SER A 603 26.13 5.93 -2.98
CA SER A 603 27.30 5.08 -3.15
C SER A 603 27.22 4.30 -4.48
N SER A 604 28.36 4.02 -5.13
CA SER A 604 28.41 3.21 -6.35
C SER A 604 28.52 1.72 -6.03
N THR A 605 27.66 1.21 -5.15
CA THR A 605 27.79 -0.16 -4.59
C THR A 605 26.68 -1.11 -5.00
N ASP A 606 25.67 -0.63 -5.73
CA ASP A 606 24.48 -1.39 -6.16
C ASP A 606 23.84 -2.17 -5.00
N ALA A 607 23.84 -1.55 -3.83
CA ALA A 607 23.37 -2.10 -2.58
C ALA A 607 21.84 -2.10 -2.49
N LEU A 608 21.16 -1.13 -3.09
CA LEU A 608 19.70 -1.01 -3.03
C LEU A 608 19.03 -1.86 -4.14
N SER A 609 18.29 -2.92 -3.76
CA SER A 609 17.47 -3.68 -4.70
C SER A 609 16.08 -3.08 -4.88
N GLU A 610 15.43 -3.36 -6.02
CA GLU A 610 14.03 -2.99 -6.28
C GLU A 610 13.04 -3.66 -5.31
N SER A 611 13.45 -4.77 -4.67
CA SER A 611 12.64 -5.56 -3.74
C SER A 611 12.70 -5.13 -2.26
N GLY A 612 13.24 -3.94 -1.95
CA GLY A 612 13.34 -3.47 -0.56
C GLY A 612 14.39 -4.24 0.28
N ILE A 613 15.38 -4.85 -0.37
CA ILE A 613 16.47 -5.58 0.27
C ILE A 613 17.78 -4.81 0.07
N LEU A 614 18.47 -4.51 1.17
CA LEU A 614 19.80 -3.90 1.12
C LEU A 614 20.90 -4.98 1.09
N ARG A 615 21.65 -5.01 -0.01
CA ARG A 615 22.77 -5.92 -0.28
C ARG A 615 24.07 -5.26 0.15
N VAL A 616 24.68 -5.73 1.22
CA VAL A 616 25.87 -5.09 1.82
C VAL A 616 27.03 -6.05 2.00
N THR A 617 28.25 -5.52 1.92
CA THR A 617 29.47 -6.27 2.17
C THR A 617 30.17 -5.72 3.40
N VAL A 618 30.67 -6.60 4.27
CA VAL A 618 31.37 -6.21 5.50
C VAL A 618 32.56 -5.29 5.18
N ASN A 619 32.68 -4.18 5.92
CA ASN A 619 33.65 -3.08 5.72
C ASN A 619 33.50 -2.25 4.43
N GLN A 620 32.42 -2.42 3.67
CA GLN A 620 32.08 -1.55 2.55
C GLN A 620 31.07 -0.51 3.00
N THR A 621 31.32 0.77 2.70
CA THR A 621 30.42 1.86 3.10
C THR A 621 29.31 2.03 2.06
N VAL A 622 28.06 2.01 2.52
CA VAL A 622 26.85 2.32 1.74
C VAL A 622 26.30 3.66 2.20
N THR A 623 25.83 4.48 1.25
CA THR A 623 25.23 5.79 1.54
C THR A 623 23.90 5.93 0.81
N LEU A 624 22.83 6.14 1.58
CA LEU A 624 21.47 6.34 1.07
C LEU A 624 21.02 7.78 1.37
N GLN A 625 20.43 8.42 0.38
CA GLN A 625 19.73 9.69 0.53
C GLN A 625 18.24 9.38 0.66
N ILE A 626 17.70 9.56 1.87
CA ILE A 626 16.26 9.45 2.13
C ILE A 626 15.65 10.83 2.04
N THR A 627 14.57 10.96 1.28
CA THR A 627 13.78 12.19 1.17
C THR A 627 12.35 11.88 1.59
N ALA A 628 11.82 12.68 2.49
CA ALA A 628 10.43 12.68 2.90
C ALA A 628 9.84 14.08 2.79
N SER A 629 8.55 14.15 2.50
CA SER A 629 7.76 15.38 2.44
C SER A 629 6.53 15.23 3.30
N ASP A 630 6.24 16.24 4.11
CA ASP A 630 5.04 16.26 4.91
C ASP A 630 3.83 16.75 4.09
N PRO A 631 2.68 16.04 4.13
CA PRO A 631 1.43 16.53 3.55
C PRO A 631 0.91 17.83 4.21
N ASN A 632 1.25 18.08 5.48
CA ASN A 632 0.90 19.29 6.20
C ASN A 632 1.88 20.43 5.86
N ASP A 633 1.39 21.48 5.19
CA ASP A 633 2.24 22.59 4.71
C ASP A 633 2.89 23.35 5.88
N GLY A 634 4.22 23.46 5.85
CA GLY A 634 5.02 24.18 6.85
C GLY A 634 5.73 23.32 7.88
N ASP A 635 5.47 22.01 7.92
CA ASP A 635 6.06 21.11 8.92
C ASP A 635 7.51 20.71 8.56
N VAL A 636 8.37 20.64 9.57
CA VAL A 636 9.77 20.24 9.39
C VAL A 636 9.93 18.76 9.66
N VAL A 637 10.48 18.05 8.68
CA VAL A 637 10.77 16.61 8.79
C VAL A 637 12.13 16.37 9.41
N GLN A 638 12.19 15.47 10.40
CA GLN A 638 13.39 15.02 11.09
C GLN A 638 13.59 13.51 10.89
N TYR A 639 14.84 13.07 10.71
CA TYR A 639 15.18 11.67 10.45
C TYR A 639 15.93 11.03 11.63
N SER A 640 15.62 9.78 11.93
CA SER A 640 16.28 9.02 12.99
C SER A 640 16.36 7.52 12.67
N LEU A 641 17.19 6.79 13.41
CA LEU A 641 17.26 5.32 13.35
C LEU A 641 16.50 4.73 14.52
N GLN A 642 15.68 3.73 14.24
CA GLN A 642 15.03 2.93 15.26
C GLN A 642 16.04 1.88 15.78
N GLY A 643 16.50 2.10 17.01
CA GLY A 643 17.52 1.27 17.64
C GLY A 643 18.96 1.63 17.28
N ALA A 644 19.92 0.96 17.92
CA ALA A 644 21.33 1.20 17.71
C ALA A 644 21.89 0.21 16.68
N LEU A 645 22.19 0.69 15.48
CA LEU A 645 22.84 -0.08 14.42
C LEU A 645 24.36 0.20 14.38
N PRO A 646 25.23 -0.78 14.70
CA PRO A 646 26.67 -0.56 14.73
C PRO A 646 27.24 -0.09 13.38
N GLY A 647 28.00 1.00 13.41
CA GLY A 647 28.64 1.57 12.21
C GLY A 647 27.70 2.40 11.33
N ALA A 648 26.45 2.62 11.75
CA ALA A 648 25.47 3.41 11.02
C ALA A 648 25.28 4.82 11.64
N THR A 649 24.98 5.79 10.79
CA THR A 649 24.62 7.15 11.17
C THR A 649 23.60 7.71 10.18
N ILE A 650 22.67 8.53 10.66
CA ILE A 650 21.75 9.31 9.82
C ILE A 650 21.83 10.79 10.22
N ASP A 651 21.87 11.70 9.24
CA ASP A 651 21.73 13.13 9.50
C ASP A 651 20.27 13.48 9.74
N GLN A 652 20.00 14.12 10.89
CA GLN A 652 18.64 14.40 11.35
C GLN A 652 17.86 15.36 10.44
N ASN A 653 18.54 16.24 9.69
CA ASN A 653 17.87 17.25 8.85
C ASN A 653 17.94 16.92 7.37
N THR A 654 18.98 16.23 6.91
CA THR A 654 19.17 15.95 5.48
C THR A 654 18.73 14.55 5.06
N GLY A 655 18.44 13.65 6.01
CA GLY A 655 18.08 12.25 5.70
C GLY A 655 19.24 11.44 5.10
N LEU A 656 20.49 11.92 5.24
CA LEU A 656 21.66 11.22 4.69
C LEU A 656 22.05 10.08 5.62
N PHE A 657 21.73 8.85 5.22
CA PHE A 657 22.09 7.63 5.92
C PHE A 657 23.43 7.09 5.41
N THR A 658 24.35 6.78 6.32
CA THR A 658 25.65 6.16 6.00
C THR A 658 25.87 4.97 6.91
N TRP A 659 26.23 3.82 6.32
CA TRP A 659 26.48 2.61 7.07
C TRP A 659 27.72 1.87 6.58
N THR A 660 28.57 1.43 7.51
CA THR A 660 29.68 0.51 7.25
C THR A 660 29.57 -0.68 8.20
N PRO A 661 28.97 -1.80 7.76
CA PRO A 661 28.76 -2.97 8.62
C PRO A 661 30.11 -3.53 9.09
N PRO A 662 30.34 -3.65 10.42
CA PRO A 662 31.63 -4.08 10.96
C PRO A 662 31.82 -5.61 10.96
N SER A 663 30.75 -6.38 10.77
CA SER A 663 30.72 -7.84 10.84
C SER A 663 29.49 -8.41 10.12
N LEU A 664 29.42 -9.74 10.01
CA LEU A 664 28.24 -10.48 9.51
C LEU A 664 27.04 -10.44 10.48
N ASP A 665 27.27 -10.14 11.75
CA ASP A 665 26.22 -9.93 12.76
C ASP A 665 25.66 -8.51 12.61
N VAL A 666 24.57 -8.37 11.87
CA VAL A 666 23.88 -7.11 11.58
C VAL A 666 22.42 -7.22 12.02
N SER A 667 21.60 -6.21 11.78
CA SER A 667 20.15 -6.26 11.98
C SER A 667 19.45 -5.61 10.79
N MET A 668 18.11 -5.72 10.73
CA MET A 668 17.34 -4.86 9.84
C MET A 668 17.62 -3.38 10.11
N ILE A 669 17.44 -2.58 9.08
CA ILE A 669 17.56 -1.12 9.14
C ILE A 669 16.15 -0.55 9.21
N GLU A 670 15.91 0.25 10.21
CA GLU A 670 14.62 0.92 10.42
C GLU A 670 14.89 2.43 10.54
N ILE A 671 14.40 3.17 9.56
CA ILE A 671 14.55 4.63 9.46
C ILE A 671 13.19 5.25 9.74
N VAL A 672 13.16 6.21 10.67
CA VAL A 672 11.95 6.93 11.06
C VAL A 672 12.07 8.36 10.58
N ALA A 673 11.09 8.81 9.80
CA ALA A 673 10.88 10.22 9.50
C ALA A 673 9.76 10.74 10.41
N THR A 674 9.98 11.84 11.12
CA THR A 674 9.03 12.41 12.08
C THR A 674 8.82 13.89 11.80
N ASP A 675 7.59 14.36 11.84
CA ASP A 675 7.26 15.79 11.77
C ASP A 675 7.56 16.51 13.11
N ASP A 676 7.30 17.82 13.17
CA ASP A 676 7.49 18.62 14.37
C ASP A 676 6.39 18.39 15.45
N PHE A 677 5.29 17.73 15.10
CA PHE A 677 4.15 17.39 15.96
C PHE A 677 4.17 15.92 16.43
N GLY A 678 5.23 15.18 16.11
CA GLY A 678 5.53 13.82 16.51
C GLY A 678 4.98 12.70 15.62
N ALA A 679 4.27 12.97 14.51
CA ALA A 679 3.77 11.87 13.67
C ALA A 679 4.90 11.37 12.79
N SER A 680 4.92 10.06 12.57
CA SER A 680 6.08 9.43 11.97
C SER A 680 5.73 8.39 10.94
N SER A 681 6.63 8.22 9.99
CA SER A 681 6.63 7.14 9.02
C SER A 681 7.86 6.28 9.24
N LEU A 682 7.70 4.97 9.05
CA LEU A 682 8.73 3.97 9.24
C LEU A 682 9.09 3.34 7.90
N LEU A 683 10.37 3.40 7.55
CA LEU A 683 10.92 2.65 6.43
C LEU A 683 11.85 1.55 6.95
N ALA A 684 11.52 0.30 6.64
CA ALA A 684 12.30 -0.86 7.02
C ALA A 684 12.98 -1.49 5.79
N TYR A 685 14.28 -1.78 5.91
CA TYR A 685 15.04 -2.55 4.92
C TYR A 685 15.53 -3.86 5.52
N LYS A 686 15.26 -4.95 4.81
CA LYS A 686 15.85 -6.27 5.09
C LYS A 686 17.28 -6.29 4.57
N VAL A 687 18.21 -6.89 5.29
CA VAL A 687 19.64 -6.84 4.94
C VAL A 687 20.17 -8.21 4.50
N ARG A 688 20.74 -8.30 3.29
CA ARG A 688 21.58 -9.43 2.87
C ARG A 688 23.05 -9.02 3.00
N VAL A 689 23.82 -9.70 3.85
CA VAL A 689 25.24 -9.37 4.11
C VAL A 689 26.19 -10.48 3.65
N CYS A 690 27.26 -10.14 2.91
CA CYS A 690 28.39 -11.06 2.65
C CYS A 690 29.67 -10.58 3.34
N GLN A 691 30.51 -11.57 3.66
CA GLN A 691 31.94 -11.38 3.83
C GLN A 691 32.67 -12.50 3.09
N CYS A 692 33.19 -12.17 1.92
CA CYS A 692 33.80 -13.13 1.03
C CYS A 692 35.35 -13.05 1.12
N SER A 693 36.04 -14.19 1.08
CA SER A 693 37.52 -14.27 1.14
C SER A 693 38.13 -14.67 -0.22
N ASN A 694 39.44 -14.49 -0.39
CA ASN A 694 40.21 -14.95 -1.55
C ASN A 694 39.63 -14.53 -2.91
N ASP A 695 39.28 -13.26 -3.05
CA ASP A 695 38.68 -12.68 -4.26
C ASP A 695 37.31 -13.29 -4.67
N GLY A 696 36.64 -14.01 -3.76
CA GLY A 696 35.27 -14.47 -3.95
C GLY A 696 34.28 -13.31 -4.04
N VAL A 697 33.24 -13.49 -4.86
CA VAL A 697 32.20 -12.47 -5.12
C VAL A 697 30.94 -12.82 -4.32
N CYS A 698 30.28 -11.82 -3.75
CA CYS A 698 29.03 -12.01 -3.01
C CYS A 698 27.97 -12.59 -3.95
N ASN A 699 27.34 -13.71 -3.58
CA ASN A 699 26.16 -14.20 -4.28
C ASN A 699 24.92 -13.84 -3.45
N PHE A 700 24.33 -12.68 -3.73
CA PHE A 700 23.19 -12.20 -2.96
C PHE A 700 21.90 -12.98 -3.20
N ASP A 701 21.87 -13.93 -4.13
CA ASP A 701 20.67 -14.73 -4.46
C ASP A 701 20.63 -16.05 -3.68
N ILE A 702 21.73 -16.45 -3.02
CA ILE A 702 21.85 -17.72 -2.31
C ILE A 702 22.20 -17.49 -0.84
N LEU A 703 21.27 -17.83 0.05
CA LEU A 703 21.46 -17.72 1.51
C LEU A 703 22.40 -18.81 2.04
N ALA A 704 23.21 -18.47 3.05
CA ALA A 704 24.02 -19.46 3.77
C ALA A 704 23.12 -20.38 4.61
N ALA A 705 23.64 -21.56 4.99
CA ALA A 705 22.83 -22.56 5.69
C ALA A 705 22.24 -22.05 7.01
N ASN A 706 20.96 -22.39 7.28
CA ASN A 706 20.21 -21.98 8.47
C ASN A 706 20.03 -20.46 8.64
N GLN A 707 20.13 -19.69 7.54
CA GLN A 707 19.82 -18.26 7.56
C GLN A 707 18.39 -18.00 7.12
N ASP A 708 17.76 -16.99 7.71
CA ASP A 708 16.36 -16.65 7.50
C ASP A 708 16.20 -15.13 7.53
N LEU A 709 16.03 -14.55 6.35
CA LEU A 709 15.85 -13.11 6.18
C LEU A 709 14.54 -12.61 6.80
N ASN A 710 13.53 -13.47 6.87
CA ASN A 710 12.17 -13.15 7.30
C ASN A 710 11.95 -13.35 8.81
N ASN A 711 12.92 -13.89 9.56
CA ASN A 711 12.83 -14.06 11.01
C ASN A 711 13.78 -13.15 11.83
N ASN A 712 14.89 -12.69 11.23
CA ASN A 712 15.80 -11.75 11.90
C ASN A 712 15.90 -10.37 11.22
N GLY A 713 15.25 -10.16 10.07
CA GLY A 713 15.37 -8.94 9.26
C GLY A 713 16.74 -8.78 8.57
N PHE A 714 17.64 -9.75 8.73
CA PHE A 714 18.90 -9.86 8.01
C PHE A 714 19.29 -11.32 7.79
N THR A 715 20.15 -11.56 6.81
CA THR A 715 20.66 -12.89 6.47
C THR A 715 22.08 -12.81 5.95
N VAL A 716 22.85 -13.86 6.20
CA VAL A 716 24.17 -14.03 5.60
C VAL A 716 24.03 -14.76 4.26
N VAL A 717 24.60 -14.21 3.21
CA VAL A 717 24.60 -14.84 1.88
C VAL A 717 25.91 -15.58 1.61
N THR A 718 25.85 -16.50 0.66
CA THR A 718 27.02 -17.26 0.22
C THR A 718 27.88 -16.47 -0.76
N CYS A 719 29.08 -16.98 -1.02
CA CYS A 719 30.00 -16.43 -1.99
C CYS A 719 30.07 -17.32 -3.23
N THR A 720 30.11 -16.71 -4.41
CA THR A 720 30.61 -17.39 -5.60
C THR A 720 32.13 -17.42 -5.51
N CYS A 721 32.67 -18.62 -5.32
CA CYS A 721 34.10 -18.81 -5.12
C CYS A 721 34.86 -18.88 -6.44
N GLU A 722 36.03 -18.25 -6.45
CA GLU A 722 37.04 -18.48 -7.47
C GLU A 722 37.47 -19.96 -7.48
N VAL A 723 37.93 -20.40 -8.64
CA VAL A 723 38.26 -21.80 -8.90
C VAL A 723 39.27 -22.33 -7.86
N GLY A 724 38.91 -23.40 -7.16
CA GLY A 724 39.73 -24.03 -6.10
C GLY A 724 39.39 -23.63 -4.68
N TRP A 725 38.54 -22.63 -4.46
CA TRP A 725 38.00 -22.29 -3.15
C TRP A 725 36.57 -22.80 -2.97
N SER A 726 36.20 -23.12 -1.74
CA SER A 726 34.90 -23.69 -1.37
C SER A 726 34.39 -23.18 -0.02
N GLY A 727 33.17 -23.59 0.32
CA GLY A 727 32.43 -23.15 1.50
C GLY A 727 31.76 -21.79 1.32
N ASP A 728 30.79 -21.49 2.18
CA ASP A 728 29.89 -20.33 2.08
C ASP A 728 30.61 -18.97 2.01
N HIS A 729 31.87 -18.91 2.44
CA HIS A 729 32.71 -17.70 2.49
C HIS A 729 34.02 -17.77 1.68
N CYS A 730 34.20 -18.80 0.85
CA CYS A 730 35.44 -19.07 0.09
C CYS A 730 36.72 -19.12 0.94
N GLY A 731 36.57 -19.52 2.21
CA GLY A 731 37.67 -19.67 3.15
C GLY A 731 38.25 -21.08 3.21
N VAL A 732 37.62 -22.05 2.54
CA VAL A 732 38.02 -23.46 2.57
C VAL A 732 38.70 -23.80 1.26
N ASP A 733 39.96 -24.22 1.35
CA ASP A 733 40.69 -24.79 0.23
C ASP A 733 40.02 -26.10 -0.21
N PHE A 734 39.73 -26.26 -1.50
CA PHE A 734 39.10 -27.47 -2.01
C PHE A 734 40.13 -28.62 -2.02
N ASP A 735 40.08 -29.48 -0.99
CA ASP A 735 40.98 -30.62 -0.87
C ASP A 735 40.67 -31.68 -1.94
N SER A 736 41.40 -31.59 -3.05
CA SER A 736 41.25 -32.51 -4.18
C SER A 736 41.60 -33.96 -3.81
N CYS A 737 42.30 -34.21 -2.69
CA CYS A 737 42.73 -35.53 -2.22
C CYS A 737 41.79 -36.19 -1.18
N GLN A 738 40.84 -35.47 -0.59
CA GLN A 738 39.94 -35.98 0.45
C GLN A 738 39.15 -37.23 0.00
N GLY A 739 38.82 -37.31 -1.31
CA GLY A 739 38.11 -38.45 -1.92
C GLY A 739 38.97 -39.66 -2.28
N SER A 740 40.27 -39.67 -1.95
CA SER A 740 41.24 -40.68 -2.42
C SER A 740 41.18 -40.92 -3.94
N PRO A 741 41.30 -39.87 -4.78
CA PRO A 741 41.10 -39.96 -6.22
C PRO A 741 42.23 -40.70 -6.95
N CYS A 742 43.42 -40.80 -6.35
CA CYS A 742 44.56 -41.51 -6.92
C CYS A 742 44.41 -43.03 -6.73
N TYR A 743 45.06 -43.79 -7.61
CA TYR A 743 45.05 -45.26 -7.54
C TYR A 743 45.55 -45.76 -6.17
N GLU A 744 44.97 -46.85 -5.66
CA GLU A 744 45.29 -47.37 -4.32
C GLU A 744 46.81 -47.62 -4.15
N GLY A 745 47.42 -46.98 -3.16
CA GLY A 745 48.86 -47.04 -2.90
C GLY A 745 49.70 -45.94 -3.59
N VAL A 746 49.08 -45.07 -4.40
CA VAL A 746 49.69 -43.86 -4.97
C VAL A 746 49.52 -42.67 -4.01
N PHE A 747 50.59 -41.89 -3.82
CA PHE A 747 50.55 -40.69 -2.99
C PHE A 747 49.79 -39.57 -3.72
N CYS A 748 48.79 -38.99 -3.05
CA CYS A 748 48.04 -37.82 -3.53
C CYS A 748 48.58 -36.58 -2.82
N SER A 749 48.84 -35.51 -3.58
CA SER A 749 49.13 -34.17 -3.05
C SER A 749 48.17 -33.14 -3.62
N ASP A 750 47.64 -32.32 -2.73
CA ASP A 750 46.79 -31.18 -3.04
C ASP A 750 47.66 -29.94 -3.31
N GLU A 751 47.44 -29.27 -4.45
CA GLU A 751 48.12 -28.00 -4.78
C GLU A 751 47.21 -26.83 -4.47
N PRO A 752 47.74 -25.70 -3.96
CA PRO A 752 46.92 -24.54 -3.61
C PRO A 752 46.19 -23.96 -4.84
N PRO A 753 45.05 -23.27 -4.64
CA PRO A 753 44.24 -22.70 -5.71
C PRO A 753 45.05 -21.81 -6.66
N PRO A 754 44.81 -21.85 -7.99
CA PRO A 754 43.57 -22.28 -8.65
C PRO A 754 43.54 -23.74 -9.15
N SER A 755 44.45 -24.61 -8.69
CA SER A 755 44.47 -26.01 -9.12
C SER A 755 43.27 -26.78 -8.57
N LEU A 756 42.47 -27.40 -9.44
CA LEU A 756 41.33 -28.26 -9.06
C LEU A 756 41.67 -29.76 -9.09
N MET A 757 42.85 -30.11 -9.57
CA MET A 757 43.21 -31.49 -9.89
C MET A 757 44.16 -32.04 -8.85
N PRO A 758 43.89 -33.25 -8.30
CA PRO A 758 44.82 -33.90 -7.41
C PRO A 758 46.09 -34.27 -8.17
N VAL A 759 47.25 -33.99 -7.59
CA VAL A 759 48.53 -34.44 -8.17
C VAL A 759 48.82 -35.83 -7.63
N CYS A 760 48.64 -36.84 -8.48
CA CYS A 760 48.96 -38.22 -8.16
C CYS A 760 50.42 -38.55 -8.49
N GLY A 761 51.10 -39.23 -7.57
CA GLY A 761 52.44 -39.78 -7.82
C GLY A 761 52.44 -40.91 -8.88
N PRO A 762 53.62 -41.46 -9.23
CA PRO A 762 53.70 -42.52 -10.23
C PRO A 762 52.97 -43.81 -9.79
N CYS A 763 52.41 -44.55 -10.75
CA CYS A 763 51.79 -45.85 -10.51
C CYS A 763 52.76 -46.85 -9.82
N PRO A 764 52.24 -47.81 -9.04
CA PRO A 764 53.04 -48.89 -8.46
C PRO A 764 53.76 -49.73 -9.54
N PRO A 765 54.87 -50.43 -9.20
CA PRO A 765 55.60 -51.28 -10.14
C PRO A 765 54.69 -52.33 -10.81
N SER A 766 54.90 -52.59 -12.11
CA SER A 766 54.06 -53.42 -13.01
C SER A 766 52.74 -52.81 -13.49
N LEU A 767 52.44 -51.57 -13.10
CA LEU A 767 51.34 -50.80 -13.65
C LEU A 767 51.87 -49.55 -14.38
N THR A 768 51.17 -49.10 -15.41
CA THR A 768 51.50 -47.88 -16.17
C THR A 768 50.31 -46.92 -16.18
N GLY A 769 50.58 -45.62 -16.24
CA GLY A 769 49.56 -44.57 -16.20
C GLY A 769 50.03 -43.31 -15.50
N ASP A 770 49.08 -42.42 -15.20
CA ASP A 770 49.31 -41.09 -14.63
C ASP A 770 49.13 -41.04 -13.10
N GLY A 771 48.94 -42.19 -12.45
CA GLY A 771 48.74 -42.28 -10.99
C GLY A 771 47.30 -42.01 -10.55
N LEU A 772 46.53 -41.26 -11.35
CA LEU A 772 45.08 -41.13 -11.22
C LEU A 772 44.39 -42.38 -11.80
N THR A 773 44.90 -42.86 -12.92
CA THR A 773 44.55 -44.13 -13.56
C THR A 773 45.82 -44.97 -13.72
N CYS A 774 45.74 -46.23 -13.29
CA CYS A 774 46.82 -47.20 -13.46
C CYS A 774 46.28 -48.44 -14.16
N PHE A 775 46.98 -48.86 -15.20
CA PHE A 775 46.64 -49.98 -16.08
C PHE A 775 47.67 -51.09 -15.92
N ASP A 776 47.22 -52.34 -16.02
CA ASP A 776 48.09 -53.51 -16.05
C ASP A 776 48.95 -53.49 -17.31
N VAL A 777 50.26 -53.70 -17.15
CA VAL A 777 51.18 -53.82 -18.27
C VAL A 777 51.19 -55.28 -18.70
N ASP A 778 50.68 -55.59 -19.90
CA ASP A 778 50.81 -56.94 -20.44
C ASP A 778 52.27 -57.20 -20.84
N GLU A 779 53.04 -57.75 -19.91
CA GLU A 779 54.47 -58.00 -20.12
C GLU A 779 54.72 -59.08 -21.19
N CYS A 780 53.70 -59.87 -21.56
CA CYS A 780 53.78 -60.89 -22.61
C CYS A 780 53.39 -60.37 -24.01
N ALA A 781 52.83 -59.17 -24.11
CA ALA A 781 52.59 -58.49 -25.40
C ALA A 781 53.88 -57.91 -26.00
N ASN A 782 54.95 -57.78 -25.19
CA ASN A 782 56.26 -57.28 -25.61
C ASN A 782 57.40 -58.10 -24.97
N ASP A 783 58.14 -58.85 -25.79
CA ASP A 783 59.24 -59.74 -25.40
C ASP A 783 60.41 -59.08 -24.63
N THR A 784 60.44 -57.74 -24.56
CA THR A 784 61.45 -57.00 -23.77
C THR A 784 61.03 -56.71 -22.33
N LEU A 785 59.75 -56.92 -21.99
CA LEU A 785 59.19 -56.67 -20.65
C LEU A 785 58.98 -57.97 -19.86
N ASN A 786 59.02 -59.12 -20.52
CA ASN A 786 59.12 -60.42 -19.89
C ASN A 786 60.51 -61.05 -20.09
N GLU A 787 61.00 -61.79 -19.10
CA GLU A 787 62.28 -62.51 -19.16
C GLU A 787 62.07 -64.00 -19.53
N CYS A 788 60.98 -64.33 -20.23
CA CYS A 788 60.73 -65.68 -20.71
C CYS A 788 61.45 -65.92 -22.04
N ASP A 789 62.29 -66.95 -22.15
CA ASP A 789 63.04 -67.22 -23.40
C ASP A 789 62.15 -67.67 -24.56
N GLN A 790 60.95 -68.20 -24.31
CA GLN A 790 60.08 -68.73 -25.38
C GLN A 790 58.61 -68.39 -25.24
N ASN A 791 57.88 -68.99 -24.31
CA ASN A 791 56.44 -68.74 -24.14
C ASN A 791 56.21 -68.00 -22.81
N CYS A 792 55.49 -66.88 -22.86
CA CYS A 792 55.10 -66.06 -21.72
C CYS A 792 53.58 -66.11 -21.50
N HIS A 793 53.12 -66.13 -20.24
CA HIS A 793 51.71 -66.08 -19.86
C HIS A 793 51.45 -64.90 -18.92
N ASN A 794 50.66 -63.92 -19.37
CA ASN A 794 50.39 -62.68 -18.64
C ASN A 794 49.43 -62.88 -17.45
N ARG A 795 49.58 -62.09 -16.38
CA ARG A 795 48.71 -62.03 -15.19
C ARG A 795 48.62 -60.60 -14.64
N LEU A 796 47.54 -60.31 -13.92
CA LEU A 796 47.38 -59.01 -13.24
C LEU A 796 48.53 -58.82 -12.22
N ASN A 797 49.34 -57.77 -12.40
CA ASN A 797 50.60 -57.49 -11.69
C ASN A 797 51.79 -58.45 -11.97
N GLY A 798 51.91 -59.09 -13.16
CA GLY A 798 53.14 -59.81 -13.60
C GLY A 798 52.94 -61.04 -14.54
N TYR A 799 53.95 -61.90 -14.77
CA TYR A 799 53.88 -63.01 -15.77
C TYR A 799 54.61 -64.34 -15.38
N ASP A 800 54.39 -65.45 -16.14
CA ASP A 800 55.04 -66.79 -16.00
C ASP A 800 55.54 -67.40 -17.35
N CYS A 801 56.54 -68.32 -17.38
CA CYS A 801 57.22 -68.82 -18.63
C CYS A 801 57.14 -70.34 -18.95
N SER A 802 57.21 -70.75 -20.23
CA SER A 802 57.36 -72.16 -20.74
C SER A 802 58.12 -72.29 -22.11
N CYS A 803 58.49 -73.50 -22.60
CA CYS A 803 59.30 -73.72 -23.86
C CYS A 803 58.59 -74.53 -24.98
N ASN A 804 59.04 -74.32 -26.23
CA ASN A 804 58.63 -74.97 -27.50
C ASN A 804 59.45 -76.24 -27.85
N ASP A 805 58.87 -77.15 -28.64
CA ASP A 805 59.57 -78.37 -29.11
C ASP A 805 60.76 -78.01 -30.02
N SER A 806 61.92 -78.64 -29.79
CA SER A 806 63.29 -78.34 -30.30
C SER A 806 64.19 -77.53 -29.35
N PHE A 807 63.71 -77.22 -28.13
CA PHE A 807 64.42 -76.49 -27.06
C PHE A 807 64.14 -77.07 -25.66
N THR A 808 64.86 -76.66 -24.61
CA THR A 808 64.67 -77.17 -23.22
C THR A 808 64.76 -76.08 -22.12
N LEU A 809 63.82 -76.07 -21.14
CA LEU A 809 63.69 -75.08 -20.05
C LEU A 809 64.73 -75.27 -18.91
N ASP A 810 65.36 -74.16 -18.48
CA ASP A 810 66.41 -74.06 -17.48
C ASP A 810 65.87 -73.93 -16.02
N MET A 811 66.75 -74.04 -15.00
CA MET A 811 66.38 -74.11 -13.57
C MET A 811 65.86 -72.79 -12.95
N ASP A 812 65.97 -71.68 -13.66
CA ASP A 812 65.48 -70.36 -13.23
C ASP A 812 64.02 -70.08 -13.62
N GLN A 813 63.33 -71.07 -14.22
CA GLN A 813 61.97 -70.97 -14.74
C GLN A 813 61.77 -69.86 -15.79
N ARG A 814 62.86 -69.42 -16.44
CA ARG A 814 62.85 -68.32 -17.41
C ARG A 814 63.48 -68.69 -18.76
N ARG A 815 64.57 -69.47 -18.82
CA ARG A 815 65.38 -69.67 -20.05
C ARG A 815 65.19 -71.00 -20.82
N CYS A 816 65.29 -71.03 -22.15
CA CYS A 816 65.12 -72.15 -23.09
C CYS A 816 66.28 -72.23 -24.13
N ASN A 817 67.00 -73.35 -24.22
CA ASN A 817 68.26 -73.43 -25.00
C ASN A 817 68.15 -74.09 -26.41
N ASP A 818 68.89 -73.53 -27.41
CA ASP A 818 68.82 -73.70 -28.90
C ASP A 818 69.79 -74.69 -29.61
N ILE A 819 69.56 -75.00 -30.91
CA ILE A 819 70.42 -75.71 -31.88
C ILE A 819 70.67 -74.83 -33.16
N ASP A 820 71.93 -74.51 -33.54
CA ASP A 820 72.33 -73.54 -34.63
C ASP A 820 72.83 -74.18 -35.97
N GLU A 821 72.21 -73.85 -37.12
CA GLU A 821 72.50 -74.40 -38.47
C GLU A 821 73.39 -73.57 -39.42
N CYS A 822 73.56 -72.25 -39.26
CA CYS A 822 74.44 -71.46 -40.15
C CYS A 822 75.93 -71.68 -39.84
N ILE A 823 76.27 -71.98 -38.58
CA ILE A 823 77.64 -72.36 -38.21
C ILE A 823 77.98 -73.75 -38.79
N LEU A 824 76.97 -74.63 -38.94
CA LEU A 824 77.10 -75.96 -39.54
C LEU A 824 77.15 -75.94 -41.09
N GLY A 825 76.88 -74.79 -41.72
CA GLY A 825 77.11 -74.54 -43.14
C GLY A 825 76.03 -75.06 -44.10
N THR A 826 74.78 -75.14 -43.65
CA THR A 826 73.69 -75.78 -44.41
C THR A 826 72.68 -74.81 -45.06
N HIS A 827 73.06 -73.55 -45.42
CA HIS A 827 72.18 -72.46 -45.93
C HIS A 827 72.46 -71.94 -47.38
N GLY A 828 71.60 -71.08 -48.01
CA GLY A 828 71.85 -70.57 -49.41
C GLY A 828 71.18 -69.26 -49.94
N CYS A 829 71.85 -68.08 -49.84
CA CYS A 829 71.37 -66.71 -50.29
C CYS A 829 72.31 -65.97 -51.34
N GLN A 830 71.86 -64.94 -52.13
CA GLN A 830 72.63 -64.18 -53.21
C GLN A 830 72.58 -62.60 -53.16
N ASN A 831 73.08 -61.83 -54.17
CA ASN A 831 73.38 -60.36 -54.10
C ASN A 831 72.17 -59.41 -53.91
N ASN A 832 72.38 -58.34 -53.13
CA ASN A 832 71.37 -57.46 -52.48
C ASN A 832 70.48 -58.20 -51.45
N SER A 833 70.99 -59.31 -50.88
CA SER A 833 70.37 -60.04 -49.76
C SER A 833 71.37 -60.57 -48.71
N LEU A 834 70.91 -60.78 -47.46
CA LEU A 834 71.71 -61.20 -46.27
C LEU A 834 71.19 -62.50 -45.61
N CYS A 835 72.08 -63.36 -45.07
CA CYS A 835 71.77 -64.63 -44.38
C CYS A 835 71.98 -64.58 -42.86
N ASN A 836 71.09 -65.20 -42.07
CA ASN A 836 71.21 -65.25 -40.61
C ASN A 836 70.83 -66.63 -40.02
N ASN A 837 71.55 -67.08 -38.98
CA ASN A 837 71.12 -68.22 -38.16
C ASN A 837 70.00 -67.78 -37.25
N THR A 838 69.05 -68.65 -37.03
CA THR A 838 67.98 -68.41 -36.09
C THR A 838 67.89 -69.57 -35.12
N ILE A 839 67.41 -69.22 -33.93
CA ILE A 839 67.09 -70.14 -32.88
C ILE A 839 66.06 -71.15 -33.45
N GLY A 840 66.52 -72.37 -33.74
CA GLY A 840 65.76 -73.48 -34.32
C GLY A 840 65.70 -73.55 -35.87
N SER A 841 66.39 -72.67 -36.65
CA SER A 841 66.45 -72.70 -38.15
C SER A 841 67.43 -71.67 -38.81
N TYR A 842 67.34 -71.37 -40.13
CA TYR A 842 68.09 -70.27 -40.82
C TYR A 842 67.33 -69.56 -42.00
N GLN A 843 67.65 -68.29 -42.36
CA GLN A 843 66.90 -67.49 -43.39
C GLN A 843 67.68 -66.39 -44.18
N CYS A 844 67.12 -65.90 -45.33
CA CYS A 844 67.66 -64.87 -46.28
C CYS A 844 66.73 -63.65 -46.54
N TYR A 845 67.23 -62.40 -46.73
CA TYR A 845 66.39 -61.16 -46.88
C TYR A 845 66.92 -60.02 -47.80
N CYS A 846 66.01 -59.28 -48.47
CA CYS A 846 66.22 -58.05 -49.30
C CYS A 846 66.42 -56.75 -48.46
N GLU A 847 67.08 -55.73 -49.01
CA GLU A 847 67.32 -54.41 -48.37
C GLU A 847 66.08 -53.46 -48.42
N VAL A 848 65.95 -52.54 -47.44
CA VAL A 848 64.75 -51.71 -47.18
C VAL A 848 64.47 -50.65 -48.27
N GLY A 849 63.19 -50.45 -48.61
CA GLY A 849 62.71 -49.61 -49.73
C GLY A 849 62.39 -50.40 -51.01
N PHE A 850 62.65 -51.72 -51.02
CA PHE A 850 62.48 -52.58 -52.18
C PHE A 850 61.76 -53.89 -51.80
N SER A 851 60.81 -54.34 -52.61
CA SER A 851 60.06 -55.60 -52.49
C SER A 851 60.56 -56.70 -53.44
N PRO A 852 60.50 -57.98 -53.08
CA PRO A 852 61.02 -59.08 -53.89
C PRO A 852 60.16 -59.42 -55.12
N ILE A 853 60.78 -59.63 -56.28
CA ILE A 853 60.10 -59.97 -57.55
C ILE A 853 59.60 -61.43 -57.55
N THR A 854 60.16 -62.30 -56.69
CA THR A 854 59.73 -63.71 -56.49
C THR A 854 59.85 -64.16 -55.03
N ASN A 855 58.99 -65.10 -54.60
CA ASN A 855 58.80 -65.55 -53.19
C ASN A 855 59.99 -66.29 -52.52
N ASP A 856 61.18 -66.26 -53.11
CA ASP A 856 62.41 -66.82 -52.54
C ASP A 856 63.38 -65.76 -52.01
N ASN A 857 63.01 -64.46 -52.05
CA ASN A 857 63.78 -63.32 -51.53
C ASN A 857 65.21 -63.24 -52.09
N VAL A 858 65.35 -63.51 -53.39
CA VAL A 858 66.64 -63.47 -54.11
C VAL A 858 66.80 -62.24 -55.02
N ASN A 859 65.73 -61.52 -55.41
CA ASN A 859 65.77 -60.31 -56.29
C ASN A 859 64.69 -59.25 -55.89
N CYS A 860 64.98 -57.92 -55.83
CA CYS A 860 64.11 -56.87 -55.23
C CYS A 860 63.92 -55.55 -56.08
N GLU A 861 62.75 -54.85 -56.01
CA GLU A 861 62.29 -53.59 -56.73
C GLU A 861 61.53 -52.54 -55.85
N ASP A 862 61.48 -51.24 -56.20
CA ASP A 862 60.94 -50.11 -55.38
C ASP A 862 59.40 -50.14 -55.09
N ILE A 863 58.95 -49.53 -53.98
CA ILE A 863 57.54 -49.53 -53.50
C ILE A 863 56.87 -48.15 -53.72
N ASP A 864 55.61 -48.08 -54.18
CA ASP A 864 54.83 -46.82 -54.34
C ASP A 864 53.71 -46.70 -53.29
N GLU A 865 53.96 -45.92 -52.25
CA GLU A 865 53.12 -45.85 -51.05
C GLU A 865 51.77 -45.12 -51.23
N CYS A 866 51.56 -44.32 -52.29
CA CYS A 866 50.30 -43.57 -52.46
C CYS A 866 49.17 -44.38 -53.14
N THR A 867 49.42 -45.63 -53.56
CA THR A 867 48.46 -46.39 -54.39
C THR A 867 47.75 -47.54 -53.69
N VAL A 868 48.18 -47.93 -52.48
CA VAL A 868 47.65 -49.14 -51.80
C VAL A 868 47.10 -48.83 -50.40
N ASP A 869 47.75 -47.97 -49.60
CA ASP A 869 47.21 -47.46 -48.32
C ASP A 869 47.95 -46.16 -47.97
N SER A 870 47.35 -45.00 -48.29
CA SER A 870 48.04 -43.71 -48.23
C SER A 870 48.39 -43.34 -46.78
N PRO A 871 49.68 -43.16 -46.43
CA PRO A 871 50.13 -42.80 -45.08
C PRO A 871 49.91 -41.33 -44.68
N CYS A 872 49.24 -40.55 -45.52
CA CYS A 872 48.84 -39.16 -45.23
C CYS A 872 47.51 -39.10 -44.45
N ASP A 873 47.28 -38.01 -43.71
CA ASP A 873 46.00 -37.77 -43.02
C ASP A 873 44.82 -37.78 -44.01
N ALA A 874 43.61 -38.14 -43.54
CA ALA A 874 42.39 -38.10 -44.35
C ALA A 874 42.10 -36.69 -44.88
N ASP A 875 42.52 -35.66 -44.15
CA ASP A 875 42.39 -34.24 -44.52
C ASP A 875 43.66 -33.71 -45.25
N ALA A 876 44.47 -34.59 -45.89
CA ALA A 876 45.69 -34.27 -46.67
C ALA A 876 45.81 -35.01 -48.03
N THR A 877 46.69 -34.53 -48.92
CA THR A 877 46.96 -35.09 -50.26
C THR A 877 48.39 -35.69 -50.39
N CYS A 878 48.54 -36.92 -50.93
CA CYS A 878 49.79 -37.73 -51.06
C CYS A 878 50.50 -37.62 -52.43
N GLY A 879 51.85 -37.71 -52.46
CA GLY A 879 52.67 -37.92 -53.68
C GLY A 879 53.91 -38.83 -53.45
N ASN A 880 54.28 -39.70 -54.42
CA ASN A 880 55.33 -40.73 -54.28
C ASN A 880 56.71 -40.36 -54.90
N ASN A 881 57.83 -40.88 -54.36
CA ASN A 881 59.21 -40.76 -54.89
C ASN A 881 60.06 -42.04 -54.72
N GLU A 882 61.12 -42.24 -55.53
CA GLU A 882 61.89 -43.51 -55.50
C GLU A 882 62.48 -43.79 -54.09
N GLY A 883 62.00 -44.86 -53.44
CA GLY A 883 62.31 -45.26 -52.06
C GLY A 883 61.55 -44.56 -50.92
N SER A 884 60.57 -43.64 -51.17
CA SER A 884 59.77 -42.92 -50.12
C SER A 884 58.57 -42.08 -50.67
N PHE A 885 57.86 -41.26 -49.85
CA PHE A 885 56.69 -40.43 -50.27
C PHE A 885 56.58 -39.06 -49.53
N ILE A 886 55.63 -38.18 -49.92
CA ILE A 886 55.33 -36.84 -49.31
C ILE A 886 53.81 -36.54 -49.17
N CYS A 887 53.40 -35.78 -48.14
CA CYS A 887 51.99 -35.41 -47.83
C CYS A 887 51.78 -33.89 -47.60
N THR A 888 50.58 -33.35 -47.88
CA THR A 888 50.23 -31.91 -47.72
C THR A 888 48.76 -31.70 -47.28
N CYS A 889 48.48 -30.94 -46.21
CA CYS A 889 47.11 -30.70 -45.70
C CYS A 889 46.20 -29.95 -46.68
N ASN A 890 44.90 -30.24 -46.64
CA ASN A 890 43.86 -29.59 -47.43
C ASN A 890 43.47 -28.20 -46.85
N GLU A 891 42.84 -27.34 -47.66
CA GLU A 891 42.46 -25.95 -47.28
C GLU A 891 41.46 -25.94 -46.11
N GLY A 892 41.65 -25.05 -45.11
CA GLY A 892 40.89 -25.02 -43.84
C GLY A 892 41.51 -25.84 -42.69
N TYR A 893 42.59 -26.58 -42.96
CA TYR A 893 43.31 -27.38 -41.95
C TYR A 893 44.79 -26.99 -41.91
N VAL A 894 45.40 -27.04 -40.72
CA VAL A 894 46.82 -26.72 -40.51
C VAL A 894 47.56 -27.93 -39.92
N GLY A 895 48.78 -28.17 -40.36
CA GLY A 895 49.56 -29.33 -39.94
C GLY A 895 50.71 -29.66 -40.89
N ASP A 896 51.33 -30.84 -40.69
CA ASP A 896 52.51 -31.29 -41.44
C ASP A 896 52.20 -32.20 -42.64
N GLY A 897 50.92 -32.47 -42.90
CA GLY A 897 50.43 -33.32 -43.99
C GLY A 897 50.19 -34.79 -43.61
N THR A 898 50.76 -35.28 -42.51
CA THR A 898 50.40 -36.60 -41.93
C THR A 898 49.51 -36.49 -40.70
N THR A 899 49.42 -35.30 -40.12
CA THR A 899 48.41 -34.93 -39.14
C THR A 899 47.91 -33.53 -39.47
N CYS A 900 46.62 -33.39 -39.75
CA CYS A 900 45.99 -32.11 -40.09
C CYS A 900 44.85 -31.84 -39.09
N THR A 901 44.84 -30.64 -38.50
CA THR A 901 43.81 -30.24 -37.53
C THR A 901 43.06 -29.02 -38.02
N ASP A 902 41.78 -28.96 -37.67
CA ASP A 902 40.87 -27.86 -37.99
C ASP A 902 41.39 -26.50 -37.50
N MET A 903 41.30 -25.46 -38.32
CA MET A 903 41.70 -24.11 -37.97
C MET A 903 40.48 -23.33 -37.47
N ASN A 904 40.39 -23.03 -36.17
CA ASN A 904 39.23 -22.32 -35.62
C ASN A 904 39.29 -20.82 -35.92
N GLU A 905 38.48 -20.36 -36.88
CA GLU A 905 38.45 -18.96 -37.33
C GLU A 905 37.73 -18.01 -36.36
N CYS A 906 36.97 -18.51 -35.37
CA CYS A 906 36.29 -17.67 -34.37
C CYS A 906 37.22 -17.16 -33.26
N LEU A 907 38.47 -17.65 -33.19
CA LEU A 907 39.47 -17.21 -32.21
C LEU A 907 40.26 -15.97 -32.65
N ASP A 908 40.14 -15.57 -33.92
CA ASP A 908 40.80 -14.39 -34.50
C ASP A 908 39.82 -13.68 -35.45
N GLU A 909 39.37 -12.47 -35.08
CA GLU A 909 38.41 -11.64 -35.85
C GLU A 909 38.88 -11.31 -37.29
N SER A 910 40.17 -11.49 -37.62
CA SER A 910 40.67 -11.29 -38.98
C SER A 910 40.48 -12.50 -39.90
N LEU A 911 40.09 -13.66 -39.35
CA LEU A 911 39.92 -14.93 -40.06
C LEU A 911 38.44 -15.31 -40.28
N ASN A 912 37.49 -14.57 -39.70
CA ASN A 912 36.06 -14.72 -39.93
C ASN A 912 35.42 -13.40 -40.43
N ASP A 913 34.22 -13.48 -41.01
CA ASP A 913 33.47 -12.34 -41.55
C ASP A 913 32.12 -12.14 -40.85
N CYS A 914 31.99 -12.59 -39.59
CA CYS A 914 30.78 -12.37 -38.80
C CYS A 914 30.56 -10.87 -38.53
N ALA A 915 29.29 -10.45 -38.50
CA ALA A 915 28.95 -9.08 -38.11
C ALA A 915 29.25 -8.87 -36.61
N SER A 916 29.48 -7.62 -36.19
CA SER A 916 29.77 -7.28 -34.78
C SER A 916 28.64 -7.60 -33.80
N GLN A 917 27.42 -7.84 -34.29
CA GLN A 917 26.22 -8.21 -33.54
C GLN A 917 25.79 -9.66 -33.85
N ALA A 918 26.78 -10.52 -34.09
CA ALA A 918 26.58 -11.92 -34.39
C ALA A 918 27.58 -12.79 -33.62
N THR A 919 27.10 -13.91 -33.12
CA THR A 919 27.91 -14.95 -32.49
C THR A 919 28.52 -15.87 -33.54
N CYS A 920 29.86 -16.02 -33.51
CA CYS A 920 30.62 -16.95 -34.35
C CYS A 920 30.67 -18.35 -33.71
N VAL A 921 30.35 -19.38 -34.49
CA VAL A 921 30.38 -20.79 -34.09
C VAL A 921 31.28 -21.56 -35.05
N ASN A 922 32.40 -22.09 -34.53
CA ASN A 922 33.35 -22.88 -35.31
C ASN A 922 32.77 -24.27 -35.65
N SER A 923 33.05 -24.76 -36.85
CA SER A 923 32.69 -26.10 -37.31
C SER A 923 33.88 -26.77 -37.99
N ARG A 924 33.85 -28.09 -38.18
CA ARG A 924 35.02 -28.81 -38.70
C ARG A 924 35.28 -28.44 -40.17
N GLY A 925 36.36 -27.70 -40.43
CA GLY A 925 36.83 -27.19 -41.71
C GLY A 925 36.25 -25.83 -42.15
N SER A 926 35.51 -25.13 -41.28
CA SER A 926 34.83 -23.84 -41.57
C SER A 926 34.19 -23.24 -40.31
N PHE A 927 33.74 -21.98 -40.33
CA PHE A 927 32.89 -21.39 -39.28
C PHE A 927 31.50 -21.01 -39.77
N SER A 928 30.59 -20.64 -38.86
CA SER A 928 29.26 -20.09 -39.14
C SER A 928 28.92 -18.94 -38.19
N CYS A 929 28.11 -17.98 -38.63
CA CYS A 929 27.72 -16.81 -37.83
C CYS A 929 26.19 -16.80 -37.63
N ALA A 930 25.72 -16.39 -36.45
CA ALA A 930 24.31 -16.20 -36.15
C ALA A 930 24.09 -14.85 -35.47
N CYS A 931 23.12 -14.05 -35.92
CA CYS A 931 22.84 -12.76 -35.30
C CYS A 931 22.38 -12.93 -33.84
N ASP A 932 22.79 -12.00 -32.97
CA ASP A 932 22.41 -11.98 -31.56
C ASP A 932 20.93 -11.58 -31.38
N GLY A 933 20.32 -11.86 -30.22
CA GLY A 933 18.93 -11.50 -29.95
C GLY A 933 18.65 -10.01 -30.14
N GLY A 934 17.55 -9.66 -30.83
CA GLY A 934 17.23 -8.28 -31.24
C GLY A 934 17.76 -7.86 -32.62
N TRP A 935 18.45 -8.76 -33.34
CA TRP A 935 19.00 -8.50 -34.68
C TRP A 935 18.58 -9.56 -35.69
N VAL A 936 18.28 -9.15 -36.93
CA VAL A 936 17.86 -10.03 -38.02
C VAL A 936 18.84 -9.99 -39.19
N GLY A 937 19.11 -11.14 -39.78
CA GLY A 937 20.08 -11.23 -40.86
C GLY A 937 20.57 -12.64 -41.11
N ASN A 938 21.73 -12.76 -41.76
CA ASN A 938 22.36 -14.03 -42.12
C ASN A 938 23.65 -14.32 -41.32
N GLY A 939 23.91 -13.58 -40.25
CA GLY A 939 25.07 -13.73 -39.37
C GLY A 939 26.33 -13.00 -39.81
N THR A 940 26.58 -12.86 -41.12
CA THR A 940 27.66 -12.01 -41.66
C THR A 940 27.20 -10.58 -41.95
N TYR A 941 25.88 -10.39 -42.03
CA TYR A 941 25.20 -9.11 -42.02
C TYR A 941 23.99 -9.23 -41.08
N CYS A 942 23.98 -8.40 -40.04
CA CYS A 942 22.88 -8.30 -39.07
C CYS A 942 22.42 -6.86 -39.04
N GLU A 943 21.12 -6.66 -39.21
CA GLU A 943 20.46 -5.38 -39.05
C GLU A 943 19.46 -5.44 -37.92
N ASP A 944 19.22 -4.29 -37.32
CA ASP A 944 18.35 -4.16 -36.17
C ASP A 944 16.91 -4.58 -36.49
N ALA A 945 16.30 -5.37 -35.61
CA ALA A 945 15.05 -6.06 -35.85
C ALA A 945 13.80 -5.25 -35.50
N ASN A 946 13.66 -4.05 -36.08
CA ASN A 946 12.68 -3.06 -35.63
C ASN A 946 11.26 -3.59 -35.30
N GLU A 947 11.03 -3.79 -34.00
CA GLU A 947 9.84 -4.41 -33.46
C GLU A 947 8.60 -3.52 -33.65
N CYS A 948 8.78 -2.20 -33.54
CA CYS A 948 7.75 -1.17 -33.73
C CYS A 948 7.16 -1.15 -35.17
N PHE A 949 7.91 -1.58 -36.18
CA PHE A 949 7.40 -1.67 -37.57
C PHE A 949 6.73 -3.02 -37.88
N THR A 950 6.94 -4.03 -37.03
CA THR A 950 6.47 -5.39 -37.26
C THR A 950 5.29 -5.81 -36.36
N ASN A 951 4.81 -4.90 -35.49
CA ASN A 951 3.80 -5.13 -34.45
C ASN A 951 4.11 -6.35 -33.59
N ARG A 952 5.38 -6.48 -33.19
CA ARG A 952 5.86 -7.50 -32.25
C ARG A 952 6.37 -6.91 -30.95
N ASP A 953 6.24 -5.61 -30.81
CA ASP A 953 6.37 -4.91 -29.54
C ASP A 953 5.22 -5.29 -28.59
N ASP A 954 5.49 -5.24 -27.30
CA ASP A 954 4.54 -5.42 -26.20
C ASP A 954 4.10 -4.08 -25.60
N CYS A 955 4.29 -2.98 -26.33
CA CYS A 955 3.83 -1.66 -25.91
C CYS A 955 2.31 -1.64 -25.75
N SER A 956 1.84 -0.85 -24.79
CA SER A 956 0.42 -0.54 -24.65
C SER A 956 -0.11 0.11 -25.95
N ASP A 957 -1.38 -0.12 -26.28
CA ASP A 957 -2.05 0.59 -27.38
C ASP A 957 -2.00 2.13 -27.18
N ASP A 958 -1.86 2.59 -25.92
CA ASP A 958 -1.75 4.00 -25.53
C ASP A 958 -0.29 4.46 -25.32
N ALA A 959 0.68 3.74 -25.90
CA ALA A 959 2.10 4.10 -25.90
C ALA A 959 2.68 4.25 -27.31
N THR A 960 3.74 5.05 -27.43
CA THR A 960 4.59 5.13 -28.61
C THR A 960 5.79 4.20 -28.45
N CYS A 961 5.92 3.26 -29.39
CA CYS A 961 7.09 2.41 -29.51
C CYS A 961 8.23 3.18 -30.20
N GLU A 962 9.36 3.34 -29.51
CA GLU A 962 10.60 3.85 -30.08
C GLU A 962 11.64 2.74 -30.19
N ASN A 963 12.03 2.47 -31.43
CA ASN A 963 12.97 1.41 -31.73
C ASN A 963 14.41 1.84 -31.44
N ASN A 964 15.16 0.99 -30.73
CA ASN A 964 16.59 1.18 -30.48
C ASN A 964 17.39 0.01 -31.09
N PRO A 965 18.69 0.16 -31.39
CA PRO A 965 19.44 -0.93 -32.00
C PRO A 965 19.58 -2.14 -31.03
N GLY A 966 18.89 -3.24 -31.33
CA GLY A 966 18.86 -4.49 -30.57
C GLY A 966 17.70 -4.64 -29.57
N SER A 967 16.78 -3.67 -29.48
CA SER A 967 15.60 -3.68 -28.59
C SER A 967 14.62 -2.54 -28.95
N TYR A 968 13.61 -2.27 -28.12
CA TYR A 968 12.72 -1.12 -28.25
C TYR A 968 12.31 -0.67 -26.85
N PHE A 969 11.84 0.56 -26.72
CA PHE A 969 11.22 1.01 -25.48
C PHE A 969 9.90 1.70 -25.79
N CYS A 970 8.95 1.48 -24.89
CA CYS A 970 7.62 2.04 -24.99
C CYS A 970 7.56 3.29 -24.11
N THR A 971 7.02 4.38 -24.64
CA THR A 971 6.76 5.59 -23.86
C THR A 971 5.26 5.85 -23.91
N CYS A 972 4.58 5.92 -22.76
CA CYS A 972 3.15 6.25 -22.75
C CYS A 972 2.92 7.56 -23.51
N ASN A 973 1.83 7.62 -24.28
CA ASN A 973 1.46 8.82 -25.01
C ASN A 973 1.11 9.95 -24.03
N GLU A 974 1.19 11.19 -24.49
CA GLU A 974 0.76 12.37 -23.71
C GLU A 974 -0.70 12.17 -23.24
N GLY A 975 -0.98 12.40 -21.96
CA GLY A 975 -2.27 12.07 -21.30
C GLY A 975 -2.31 10.70 -20.60
N TYR A 976 -1.23 9.91 -20.65
CA TYR A 976 -1.14 8.60 -20.00
C TYR A 976 0.14 8.46 -19.16
N VAL A 977 0.05 7.74 -18.04
CA VAL A 977 1.15 7.46 -17.11
C VAL A 977 1.37 5.96 -16.95
N GLY A 978 2.63 5.54 -16.84
CA GLY A 978 2.98 4.14 -16.67
C GLY A 978 4.37 3.82 -17.21
N ASN A 979 4.65 2.54 -17.41
CA ASN A 979 5.96 2.04 -17.86
C ASN A 979 6.03 1.82 -19.39
N GLY A 980 5.02 2.26 -20.14
CA GLY A 980 4.93 2.11 -21.60
C GLY A 980 4.38 0.76 -22.09
N ILE A 981 4.49 -0.31 -21.30
CA ILE A 981 3.85 -1.61 -21.55
C ILE A 981 2.43 -1.63 -20.98
N THR A 982 2.26 -1.04 -19.81
CA THR A 982 0.98 -0.71 -19.19
C THR A 982 0.92 0.80 -18.99
N CYS A 983 -0.04 1.43 -19.65
CA CYS A 983 -0.32 2.86 -19.53
C CYS A 983 -1.74 3.04 -18.98
N PHE A 984 -1.87 3.92 -18.01
CA PHE A 984 -3.13 4.33 -17.40
C PHE A 984 -3.41 5.77 -17.78
N ASP A 985 -4.68 6.05 -18.04
CA ASP A 985 -5.17 7.40 -18.26
C ASP A 985 -4.81 8.31 -17.06
N ILE A 986 -4.27 9.49 -17.34
CA ILE A 986 -4.02 10.49 -16.31
C ILE A 986 -5.35 11.20 -16.06
N ASP A 987 -5.89 11.11 -14.86
CA ASP A 987 -7.06 11.91 -14.49
C ASP A 987 -6.62 13.34 -14.19
N GLU A 988 -6.61 14.19 -15.23
CA GLU A 988 -6.17 15.58 -15.06
C GLU A 988 -7.08 16.36 -14.10
N CYS A 989 -8.34 15.94 -13.95
CA CYS A 989 -9.30 16.53 -13.02
C CYS A 989 -9.02 16.21 -11.54
N ALA A 990 -8.27 15.14 -11.26
CA ALA A 990 -7.85 14.76 -9.91
C ALA A 990 -6.48 15.34 -9.51
N SER A 991 -5.74 15.90 -10.47
CA SER A 991 -4.34 16.31 -10.30
C SER A 991 -4.11 17.82 -10.11
N GLU A 992 -5.17 18.62 -10.08
CA GLU A 992 -5.14 20.11 -10.09
C GLU A 992 -4.40 20.74 -11.30
N GLU A 993 -4.07 19.96 -12.34
CA GLU A 993 -3.52 20.44 -13.62
C GLU A 993 -4.59 20.62 -14.72
N ASP A 994 -5.87 20.60 -14.37
CA ASP A 994 -6.95 20.91 -15.29
C ASP A 994 -6.96 22.41 -15.61
N ASN A 995 -6.64 22.77 -16.85
CA ASN A 995 -6.61 24.17 -17.30
C ASN A 995 -8.04 24.73 -17.54
N CYS A 996 -9.04 24.20 -16.82
CA CYS A 996 -10.43 24.60 -16.91
C CYS A 996 -10.65 25.93 -16.15
N THR A 997 -11.47 26.81 -16.71
CA THR A 997 -11.89 28.04 -16.01
C THR A 997 -12.86 27.71 -14.87
N MET A 998 -12.92 28.51 -13.80
CA MET A 998 -13.81 28.30 -12.63
C MET A 998 -15.32 28.12 -12.94
N SER A 999 -15.76 28.30 -14.19
CA SER A 999 -17.14 28.11 -14.66
C SER A 999 -17.31 26.86 -15.55
N ALA A 1000 -16.32 25.97 -15.58
CA ALA A 1000 -16.34 24.71 -16.33
C ALA A 1000 -16.03 23.54 -15.40
N LEU A 1001 -16.81 22.46 -15.53
CA LEU A 1001 -16.58 21.17 -14.91
C LEU A 1001 -15.54 20.41 -15.74
N CYS A 1002 -14.43 20.03 -15.11
CA CYS A 1002 -13.47 19.11 -15.70
C CYS A 1002 -14.10 17.70 -15.76
N VAL A 1003 -14.14 17.11 -16.95
CA VAL A 1003 -14.53 15.71 -17.13
C VAL A 1003 -13.34 14.99 -17.76
N ASN A 1004 -12.77 14.06 -17.01
CA ASN A 1004 -11.68 13.24 -17.51
C ASN A 1004 -12.18 12.36 -18.67
N THR A 1005 -11.38 12.25 -19.73
CA THR A 1005 -11.63 11.36 -20.87
C THR A 1005 -10.37 10.56 -21.16
N ASN A 1006 -10.51 9.38 -21.76
CA ASN A 1006 -9.35 8.53 -22.01
C ASN A 1006 -8.31 9.24 -22.92
N GLY A 1007 -7.19 9.65 -22.33
CA GLY A 1007 -6.02 10.32 -22.89
C GLY A 1007 -6.03 11.85 -22.82
N SER A 1008 -7.01 12.48 -22.16
CA SER A 1008 -7.15 13.95 -22.02
C SER A 1008 -8.37 14.30 -21.17
N PHE A 1009 -8.47 15.52 -20.68
CA PHE A 1009 -9.71 16.04 -20.09
C PHE A 1009 -10.50 16.94 -21.05
N GLU A 1010 -11.83 17.03 -20.86
CA GLU A 1010 -12.70 18.03 -21.51
C GLU A 1010 -13.32 18.95 -20.45
N CYS A 1011 -13.16 20.27 -20.62
CA CYS A 1011 -13.85 21.26 -19.80
C CYS A 1011 -15.26 21.49 -20.34
N GLN A 1012 -16.25 20.90 -19.70
CA GLN A 1012 -17.65 21.15 -20.02
C GLN A 1012 -18.14 22.35 -19.21
N CYS A 1013 -18.82 23.31 -19.84
CA CYS A 1013 -19.37 24.43 -19.08
C CYS A 1013 -20.34 23.91 -18.02
N ALA A 1014 -20.21 24.45 -16.80
CA ALA A 1014 -21.13 24.12 -15.72
C ALA A 1014 -22.58 24.43 -16.13
N ASP A 1015 -23.56 23.74 -15.55
CA ASP A 1015 -24.98 24.01 -15.81
C ASP A 1015 -25.27 25.52 -15.61
N GLY A 1016 -25.94 26.14 -16.59
CA GLY A 1016 -26.17 27.60 -16.62
C GLY A 1016 -25.10 28.42 -17.37
N TYR A 1017 -24.12 27.78 -18.04
CA TYR A 1017 -23.11 28.46 -18.86
C TYR A 1017 -23.02 27.85 -20.27
N ILE A 1018 -22.79 28.70 -21.29
CA ILE A 1018 -22.62 28.29 -22.69
C ILE A 1018 -21.24 28.68 -23.23
N GLN A 1019 -20.72 27.89 -24.15
CA GLN A 1019 -19.41 28.12 -24.77
C GLN A 1019 -19.49 29.22 -25.85
N ASN A 1020 -18.68 30.26 -25.70
CA ASN A 1020 -18.58 31.33 -26.70
C ASN A 1020 -17.73 30.90 -27.91
N LEU A 1021 -17.63 31.76 -28.94
CA LEU A 1021 -16.86 31.48 -30.18
C LEU A 1021 -15.34 31.31 -29.97
N GLN A 1022 -14.83 31.58 -28.76
CA GLN A 1022 -13.43 31.43 -28.35
C GLN A 1022 -13.20 30.19 -27.47
N GLY A 1023 -14.25 29.48 -27.06
CA GLY A 1023 -14.17 28.28 -26.20
C GLY A 1023 -14.26 28.58 -24.70
N GLU A 1024 -14.56 29.82 -24.29
CA GLU A 1024 -14.73 30.20 -22.89
C GLU A 1024 -16.20 30.05 -22.47
N CYS A 1025 -16.44 29.63 -21.23
CA CYS A 1025 -17.79 29.51 -20.67
C CYS A 1025 -18.30 30.87 -20.21
N GLU A 1026 -19.39 31.33 -20.82
CA GLU A 1026 -20.11 32.54 -20.43
C GLU A 1026 -21.49 32.19 -19.90
N ASP A 1027 -21.96 32.97 -18.93
CA ASP A 1027 -23.29 32.87 -18.33
C ASP A 1027 -24.38 32.77 -19.42
N GLU A 1028 -25.14 31.67 -19.41
CA GLU A 1028 -26.30 31.55 -20.30
C GLU A 1028 -27.36 32.51 -19.79
N ASN A 1029 -27.88 33.37 -20.67
CA ASN A 1029 -28.98 34.24 -20.28
C ASN A 1029 -30.32 33.55 -20.51
N GLU A 1030 -30.77 32.74 -19.55
CA GLU A 1030 -32.00 31.98 -19.69
C GLU A 1030 -33.24 32.89 -19.74
N CYS A 1031 -33.15 34.11 -19.20
CA CYS A 1031 -34.21 35.11 -19.28
C CYS A 1031 -34.56 35.53 -20.72
N VAL A 1032 -33.68 35.28 -21.70
CA VAL A 1032 -33.99 35.50 -23.13
C VAL A 1032 -35.18 34.65 -23.60
N ASN A 1033 -35.38 33.46 -23.02
CA ASN A 1033 -36.45 32.55 -23.40
C ASN A 1033 -37.75 32.70 -22.57
N ASN A 1034 -37.82 33.69 -21.66
CA ASN A 1034 -38.92 33.88 -20.71
C ASN A 1034 -39.34 32.59 -19.97
N PRO A 1035 -38.44 31.96 -19.20
CA PRO A 1035 -38.72 30.74 -18.45
C PRO A 1035 -39.64 30.95 -17.23
N CYS A 1036 -39.78 32.18 -16.76
CA CYS A 1036 -40.60 32.53 -15.60
C CYS A 1036 -42.12 32.52 -15.88
N HIS A 1037 -42.92 32.51 -14.82
CA HIS A 1037 -44.37 32.72 -14.92
C HIS A 1037 -44.66 34.04 -15.67
N MET A 1038 -45.78 34.11 -16.39
CA MET A 1038 -46.12 35.33 -17.17
C MET A 1038 -46.26 36.60 -16.33
N ASP A 1039 -46.48 36.43 -15.03
CA ASP A 1039 -46.60 37.49 -14.03
C ASP A 1039 -45.38 37.54 -13.08
N ALA A 1040 -44.21 37.13 -13.55
CA ALA A 1040 -42.95 37.26 -12.83
C ALA A 1040 -41.89 37.96 -13.68
N GLN A 1041 -40.99 38.71 -13.02
CA GLN A 1041 -39.77 39.24 -13.63
C GLN A 1041 -38.65 38.21 -13.55
N CYS A 1042 -38.02 37.95 -14.68
CA CYS A 1042 -36.80 37.16 -14.77
C CYS A 1042 -35.58 38.08 -14.63
N VAL A 1043 -34.68 37.74 -13.71
CA VAL A 1043 -33.38 38.39 -13.54
C VAL A 1043 -32.30 37.35 -13.76
N ASN A 1044 -31.42 37.58 -14.75
CA ASN A 1044 -30.27 36.70 -14.96
C ASN A 1044 -29.28 36.87 -13.82
N THR A 1045 -28.76 35.75 -13.34
CA THR A 1045 -27.73 35.67 -12.31
C THR A 1045 -26.58 34.83 -12.87
N ASN A 1046 -25.36 35.02 -12.40
CA ASN A 1046 -24.22 34.29 -12.99
C ASN A 1046 -24.38 32.77 -12.75
N GLY A 1047 -24.62 31.99 -13.80
CA GLY A 1047 -24.87 30.54 -13.79
C GLY A 1047 -26.31 30.11 -13.54
N SER A 1048 -27.28 31.04 -13.51
CA SER A 1048 -28.70 30.71 -13.33
C SER A 1048 -29.62 31.91 -13.59
N PHE A 1049 -30.92 31.79 -13.32
CA PHE A 1049 -31.85 32.90 -13.34
C PHE A 1049 -32.78 32.87 -12.14
N VAL A 1050 -33.14 34.04 -11.63
CA VAL A 1050 -34.11 34.19 -10.55
C VAL A 1050 -35.40 34.76 -11.11
N CYS A 1051 -36.50 34.06 -10.88
CA CYS A 1051 -37.84 34.57 -11.14
C CYS A 1051 -38.42 35.19 -9.87
N SER A 1052 -38.88 36.43 -9.95
CA SER A 1052 -39.58 37.11 -8.86
C SER A 1052 -41.00 37.47 -9.30
N CYS A 1053 -42.02 37.06 -8.55
CA CYS A 1053 -43.41 37.41 -8.87
C CYS A 1053 -43.61 38.93 -8.87
N ASN A 1054 -44.43 39.42 -9.80
CA ASN A 1054 -44.81 40.82 -9.85
C ASN A 1054 -45.57 41.22 -8.57
N GLU A 1055 -45.50 42.51 -8.23
CA GLU A 1055 -46.16 43.11 -7.07
C GLU A 1055 -47.65 42.70 -6.98
N GLY A 1056 -48.08 42.21 -5.82
CA GLY A 1056 -49.44 41.68 -5.58
C GLY A 1056 -49.62 40.16 -5.82
N LEU A 1057 -48.55 39.45 -6.17
CA LEU A 1057 -48.55 37.98 -6.33
C LEU A 1057 -47.45 37.34 -5.44
N GLN A 1058 -47.68 36.10 -5.01
CA GLN A 1058 -46.75 35.29 -4.22
C GLN A 1058 -46.48 33.93 -4.87
N GLY A 1059 -45.32 33.34 -4.58
CA GLY A 1059 -44.94 32.03 -5.08
C GLY A 1059 -43.47 31.95 -5.48
N SER A 1060 -43.11 30.89 -6.20
CA SER A 1060 -41.71 30.58 -6.57
C SER A 1060 -41.18 31.37 -7.77
N GLY A 1061 -41.94 32.32 -8.31
CA GLY A 1061 -41.61 33.05 -9.55
C GLY A 1061 -41.81 32.23 -10.84
N LEU A 1062 -41.77 30.89 -10.75
CA LEU A 1062 -42.20 29.97 -11.82
C LEU A 1062 -43.72 29.71 -11.77
N ILE A 1063 -44.31 29.86 -10.59
CA ILE A 1063 -45.74 29.85 -10.34
C ILE A 1063 -46.02 31.06 -9.44
N CYS A 1064 -46.89 31.96 -9.91
CA CYS A 1064 -47.31 33.12 -9.14
C CYS A 1064 -48.83 33.05 -8.94
N GLU A 1065 -49.24 33.12 -7.68
CA GLU A 1065 -50.63 33.12 -7.25
C GLU A 1065 -50.95 34.45 -6.58
N ASP A 1066 -52.23 34.81 -6.64
CA ASP A 1066 -52.73 36.08 -6.12
C ASP A 1066 -52.55 36.23 -4.60
N ILE A 1067 -52.06 37.38 -4.16
CA ILE A 1067 -52.10 37.75 -2.74
C ILE A 1067 -53.49 38.32 -2.48
N ASP A 1068 -54.33 37.62 -1.73
CA ASP A 1068 -55.66 38.14 -1.37
C ASP A 1068 -55.55 39.16 -0.22
N GLU A 1069 -55.30 40.43 -0.57
CA GLU A 1069 -55.12 41.50 0.42
C GLU A 1069 -56.38 41.77 1.23
N CYS A 1070 -57.56 41.39 0.72
CA CYS A 1070 -58.83 41.47 1.45
C CYS A 1070 -58.90 40.48 2.62
N THR A 1071 -58.28 39.31 2.51
CA THR A 1071 -58.19 38.33 3.62
C THR A 1071 -57.08 38.64 4.59
N LEU A 1072 -56.00 39.27 4.13
CA LEU A 1072 -54.83 39.62 4.92
C LEU A 1072 -54.94 40.98 5.64
N GLU A 1073 -56.05 41.71 5.42
CA GLU A 1073 -56.29 43.06 5.95
C GLU A 1073 -55.21 44.11 5.59
N THR A 1074 -54.47 43.90 4.49
CA THR A 1074 -53.38 44.78 4.01
C THR A 1074 -53.84 45.82 2.98
N HIS A 1075 -55.15 46.07 2.87
CA HIS A 1075 -55.76 46.93 1.85
C HIS A 1075 -56.19 48.33 2.36
N ASP A 1076 -56.20 49.33 1.48
CA ASP A 1076 -56.54 50.73 1.84
C ASP A 1076 -58.01 51.13 1.54
N CYS A 1077 -58.92 50.19 1.32
CA CYS A 1077 -60.32 50.51 1.00
C CYS A 1077 -61.06 51.13 2.19
N GLN A 1078 -61.70 52.29 1.98
CA GLN A 1078 -62.45 52.97 3.06
C GLN A 1078 -63.66 52.14 3.57
N GLN A 1079 -64.29 51.33 2.71
CA GLN A 1079 -65.54 50.63 3.05
C GLN A 1079 -65.51 49.14 2.74
N SER A 1080 -65.39 48.74 1.46
CA SER A 1080 -65.41 47.34 1.07
C SER A 1080 -64.26 47.02 0.13
N CYS A 1081 -63.49 45.99 0.46
CA CYS A 1081 -62.46 45.40 -0.39
C CYS A 1081 -63.06 44.23 -1.20
N ILE A 1082 -62.67 44.12 -2.47
CA ILE A 1082 -62.98 43.00 -3.35
C ILE A 1082 -61.65 42.55 -3.94
N ASN A 1083 -61.28 41.28 -3.72
CA ASN A 1083 -60.05 40.74 -4.25
C ASN A 1083 -60.14 40.60 -5.78
N ASP A 1084 -59.16 41.14 -6.52
CA ASP A 1084 -59.15 41.27 -7.98
C ASP A 1084 -57.71 41.15 -8.53
N SER A 1085 -57.27 39.92 -8.79
CA SER A 1085 -55.88 39.59 -9.13
C SER A 1085 -55.27 40.38 -10.31
N PRO A 1086 -54.03 40.91 -10.18
CA PRO A 1086 -53.02 40.70 -9.13
C PRO A 1086 -53.08 41.70 -7.95
N GLY A 1087 -54.26 42.06 -7.45
CA GLY A 1087 -54.39 42.91 -6.26
C GLY A 1087 -55.84 43.03 -5.80
N PHE A 1088 -56.26 44.21 -5.34
CA PHE A 1088 -57.63 44.41 -4.84
C PHE A 1088 -58.30 45.69 -5.38
N ASN A 1089 -59.63 45.73 -5.33
CA ASN A 1089 -60.43 46.89 -5.71
C ASN A 1089 -61.44 47.28 -4.63
N CYS A 1090 -61.71 48.57 -4.49
CA CYS A 1090 -62.60 49.10 -3.46
C CYS A 1090 -64.01 49.36 -4.00
N SER A 1091 -65.02 49.13 -3.16
CA SER A 1091 -66.40 49.47 -3.45
C SER A 1091 -67.11 50.12 -2.26
N CYS A 1092 -68.19 50.86 -2.53
CA CYS A 1092 -68.90 51.66 -1.53
C CYS A 1092 -70.30 51.10 -1.23
N PHE A 1093 -70.75 51.29 0.01
CA PHE A 1093 -72.12 50.96 0.43
C PHE A 1093 -73.14 51.94 -0.19
N SER A 1094 -74.42 51.53 -0.23
CA SER A 1094 -75.50 52.31 -0.86
C SER A 1094 -75.62 53.75 -0.32
N GLY A 1095 -75.62 54.73 -1.22
CA GLY A 1095 -75.68 56.17 -0.90
C GLY A 1095 -74.35 56.92 -1.09
N PHE A 1096 -73.27 56.19 -1.41
CA PHE A 1096 -71.94 56.71 -1.64
C PHE A 1096 -71.43 56.32 -3.04
N ILE A 1097 -70.61 57.17 -3.66
CA ILE A 1097 -69.91 56.91 -4.92
C ILE A 1097 -68.40 56.86 -4.68
N LEU A 1098 -67.73 55.89 -5.30
CA LEU A 1098 -66.27 55.78 -5.23
C LEU A 1098 -65.64 56.99 -5.92
N THR A 1099 -64.69 57.63 -5.26
CA THR A 1099 -64.02 58.82 -5.76
C THR A 1099 -62.90 58.45 -6.73
N ASN A 1100 -62.30 59.46 -7.39
CA ASN A 1100 -61.32 59.25 -8.47
C ASN A 1100 -60.01 58.58 -8.02
N ASP A 1101 -59.79 58.42 -6.72
CA ASP A 1101 -58.66 57.68 -6.15
C ASP A 1101 -58.92 56.17 -6.07
N ASN A 1102 -60.11 55.69 -6.47
CA ASN A 1102 -60.56 54.30 -6.41
C ASN A 1102 -60.49 53.65 -5.01
N LYS A 1103 -60.35 54.44 -3.94
CA LYS A 1103 -60.22 53.94 -2.56
C LYS A 1103 -61.28 54.54 -1.61
N THR A 1104 -61.73 55.76 -1.90
CA THR A 1104 -62.56 56.59 -0.98
C THR A 1104 -63.99 56.73 -1.49
N CYS A 1105 -64.98 56.87 -0.61
CA CYS A 1105 -66.42 56.84 -0.89
C CYS A 1105 -67.10 58.15 -0.45
N MET A 1106 -67.75 58.89 -1.36
CA MET A 1106 -68.41 60.19 -1.07
C MET A 1106 -69.95 60.16 -1.18
N VAL A 1107 -70.64 60.89 -0.31
CA VAL A 1107 -72.11 60.97 -0.22
C VAL A 1107 -72.71 61.88 -1.30
N THR A 1108 -73.90 61.56 -1.82
CA THR A 1108 -74.71 62.49 -2.64
C THR A 1108 -75.61 63.39 -1.75
N GLU A 1109 -75.44 64.72 -1.89
CA GLU A 1109 -75.96 65.93 -1.16
C GLU A 1109 -77.35 65.85 -0.44
N SER A 1110 -77.68 66.55 0.68
CA SER A 1110 -77.27 67.88 1.22
C SER A 1110 -77.55 68.06 2.76
N CYS A 1111 -76.71 68.81 3.50
CA CYS A 1111 -76.85 69.24 4.92
C CYS A 1111 -76.38 70.72 5.05
N ASP A 1112 -77.12 71.61 5.74
CA ASP A 1112 -76.91 73.09 5.72
C ASP A 1112 -76.29 73.70 7.02
N LEU A 1113 -75.84 72.88 7.99
CA LEU A 1113 -75.26 73.35 9.26
C LEU A 1113 -73.72 73.52 9.15
N GLU A 1114 -73.18 74.71 9.48
CA GLU A 1114 -71.73 74.99 9.45
C GLU A 1114 -71.01 74.42 10.69
N CYS A 1115 -70.34 73.27 10.54
CA CYS A 1115 -69.73 72.49 11.62
C CYS A 1115 -68.20 72.67 11.78
N GLY A 1116 -67.62 73.79 11.34
CA GLY A 1116 -66.17 74.01 11.42
C GLY A 1116 -65.37 72.90 10.72
N THR A 1117 -64.47 72.22 11.45
CA THR A 1117 -63.72 71.05 10.95
C THR A 1117 -64.46 69.71 11.10
N GLY A 1118 -65.70 69.71 11.59
CA GLY A 1118 -66.56 68.52 11.68
C GLY A 1118 -67.58 68.41 10.55
N VAL A 1119 -68.20 67.23 10.42
CA VAL A 1119 -69.18 66.90 9.37
C VAL A 1119 -70.61 67.00 9.93
N CYS A 1120 -71.48 67.71 9.20
CA CYS A 1120 -72.92 67.83 9.48
C CYS A 1120 -73.64 66.54 9.09
N ILE A 1121 -74.37 65.93 10.03
CA ILE A 1121 -75.26 64.79 9.74
C ILE A 1121 -76.69 65.08 10.18
N ASN A 1122 -77.65 64.64 9.36
CA ASN A 1122 -79.07 64.83 9.61
C ASN A 1122 -79.63 63.59 10.35
N SER A 1123 -79.80 63.71 11.67
CA SER A 1123 -80.48 62.71 12.48
C SER A 1123 -81.99 62.94 12.40
N THR A 1124 -82.81 61.90 12.56
CA THR A 1124 -84.26 61.93 12.27
C THR A 1124 -85.06 63.00 13.03
N GLU A 1125 -84.49 63.72 13.99
CA GLU A 1125 -85.15 64.86 14.65
C GLU A 1125 -84.30 66.14 14.87
N GLU A 1126 -82.96 66.18 14.67
CA GLU A 1126 -82.14 67.41 14.71
C GLU A 1126 -80.81 67.28 13.89
N GLU A 1127 -80.25 68.41 13.43
CA GLU A 1127 -78.95 68.50 12.75
C GLU A 1127 -77.80 68.56 13.79
N ILE A 1128 -76.84 67.62 13.73
CA ILE A 1128 -75.76 67.50 14.72
C ILE A 1128 -74.40 67.49 14.01
N CYS A 1129 -73.41 68.20 14.57
CA CYS A 1129 -72.02 68.20 14.11
C CYS A 1129 -71.23 67.05 14.76
N VAL A 1130 -70.56 66.23 13.96
CA VAL A 1130 -69.64 65.19 14.43
C VAL A 1130 -68.23 65.56 14.01
N CYS A 1131 -67.31 65.69 14.96
CA CYS A 1131 -65.91 66.04 14.68
C CYS A 1131 -65.22 64.81 14.06
N ASP A 1132 -64.70 64.94 12.83
CA ASP A 1132 -64.29 63.80 12.00
C ASP A 1132 -62.83 63.36 12.19
N GLN A 1133 -62.08 64.00 13.10
CA GLN A 1133 -60.65 63.80 13.32
C GLN A 1133 -60.30 63.61 14.80
N THR A 1134 -59.41 62.65 15.07
CA THR A 1134 -58.67 62.55 16.34
C THR A 1134 -57.78 63.79 16.49
N GLY A 1135 -57.97 64.57 17.55
CA GLY A 1135 -57.30 65.87 17.76
C GLY A 1135 -58.26 67.06 17.88
N TYR A 1136 -59.58 66.85 17.72
CA TYR A 1136 -60.60 67.89 17.95
C TYR A 1136 -61.70 67.39 18.90
N GLU A 1137 -62.13 68.23 19.84
CA GLU A 1137 -63.25 67.93 20.75
C GLU A 1137 -64.50 68.77 20.45
N PHE A 1138 -65.67 68.20 20.71
CA PHE A 1138 -66.94 68.89 20.47
C PHE A 1138 -67.25 69.90 21.58
N ASN A 1139 -67.27 71.18 21.24
CA ASN A 1139 -67.64 72.24 22.16
C ASN A 1139 -69.16 72.50 22.13
N SER A 1140 -69.86 71.91 23.09
CA SER A 1140 -71.32 72.01 23.24
C SER A 1140 -71.88 73.43 23.45
N THR A 1141 -71.04 74.43 23.78
CA THR A 1141 -71.48 75.81 24.05
C THR A 1141 -71.57 76.65 22.78
N ILE A 1142 -70.78 76.32 21.76
CA ILE A 1142 -70.74 76.99 20.45
C ILE A 1142 -71.13 76.06 19.30
N ASN A 1143 -71.50 74.81 19.62
CA ASN A 1143 -71.95 73.78 18.68
C ASN A 1143 -70.96 73.56 17.52
N ASN A 1144 -69.66 73.54 17.84
CA ASN A 1144 -68.56 73.47 16.87
C ASN A 1144 -67.38 72.63 17.42
N CYS A 1145 -66.56 72.09 16.54
CA CYS A 1145 -65.36 71.31 16.86
C CYS A 1145 -64.17 72.25 17.11
N THR A 1146 -63.45 72.03 18.20
CA THR A 1146 -62.27 72.84 18.57
C THR A 1146 -61.05 71.96 18.79
N ASP A 1147 -59.89 72.46 18.36
CA ASP A 1147 -58.59 71.79 18.42
C ASP A 1147 -58.21 71.43 19.87
N ILE A 1148 -57.70 70.21 20.07
CA ILE A 1148 -57.12 69.75 21.32
C ILE A 1148 -55.65 70.19 21.30
N ASP A 1149 -55.18 70.92 22.31
CA ASP A 1149 -53.77 71.30 22.40
C ASP A 1149 -52.97 70.19 23.08
N GLU A 1150 -52.44 69.25 22.30
CA GLU A 1150 -51.73 68.07 22.84
C GLU A 1150 -50.36 68.41 23.46
N CYS A 1151 -49.85 69.63 23.27
CA CYS A 1151 -48.59 70.07 23.90
C CYS A 1151 -48.76 70.49 25.37
N ILE A 1152 -49.99 70.56 25.90
CA ILE A 1152 -50.26 70.92 27.29
C ILE A 1152 -50.51 69.64 28.12
N GLY A 1153 -49.42 69.01 28.58
CA GLY A 1153 -49.44 67.75 29.35
C GLY A 1153 -48.08 67.03 29.32
N GLU A 1154 -48.04 65.72 29.61
CA GLU A 1154 -46.90 64.86 29.25
C GLU A 1154 -46.92 64.69 27.71
N ASN A 1155 -46.20 65.55 26.99
CA ASN A 1155 -46.05 65.43 25.54
C ASN A 1155 -45.00 64.36 25.19
N LEU A 1156 -45.12 63.76 24.00
CA LEU A 1156 -44.28 62.66 23.50
C LEU A 1156 -43.07 63.14 22.67
N CYS A 1157 -42.79 64.45 22.68
CA CYS A 1157 -41.61 65.02 21.99
C CYS A 1157 -40.43 65.08 22.96
N GLU A 1158 -39.23 64.68 22.52
CA GLU A 1158 -38.05 64.68 23.39
C GLU A 1158 -37.60 66.10 23.81
N MET A 1159 -37.78 67.11 22.94
CA MET A 1159 -37.38 68.50 23.23
C MET A 1159 -38.50 69.53 23.06
N ASN A 1160 -38.85 69.94 21.84
CA ASN A 1160 -39.86 70.98 21.62
C ASN A 1160 -41.10 70.40 20.94
N CYS A 1161 -42.27 70.68 21.52
CA CYS A 1161 -43.59 70.36 20.96
C CYS A 1161 -44.25 71.64 20.44
N ILE A 1162 -44.76 71.61 19.21
CA ILE A 1162 -45.47 72.72 18.56
C ILE A 1162 -46.91 72.25 18.28
N ASN A 1163 -47.89 72.85 18.96
CA ASN A 1163 -49.30 72.54 18.72
C ASN A 1163 -49.75 73.08 17.36
N ILE A 1164 -50.35 72.22 16.54
CA ILE A 1164 -50.89 72.55 15.23
C ILE A 1164 -52.33 72.07 15.13
N PRO A 1165 -53.18 72.66 14.27
CA PRO A 1165 -54.56 72.23 14.18
C PRO A 1165 -54.69 70.74 13.81
N GLY A 1166 -55.19 69.91 14.73
CA GLY A 1166 -55.38 68.46 14.60
C GLY A 1166 -54.24 67.59 15.10
N GLY A 1167 -53.25 68.15 15.81
CA GLY A 1167 -52.15 67.39 16.41
C GLY A 1167 -50.97 68.25 16.83
N TYR A 1168 -49.78 67.65 16.94
CA TYR A 1168 -48.56 68.36 17.33
C TYR A 1168 -47.35 67.90 16.51
N ASP A 1169 -46.37 68.78 16.37
CA ASP A 1169 -45.09 68.51 15.69
C ASP A 1169 -43.93 68.60 16.69
N CYS A 1170 -42.96 67.70 16.57
CA CYS A 1170 -41.75 67.71 17.39
C CYS A 1170 -40.59 68.40 16.65
N SER A 1171 -39.79 69.20 17.36
CA SER A 1171 -38.58 69.82 16.80
C SER A 1171 -37.40 69.79 17.77
N CYS A 1172 -36.21 69.61 17.22
CA CYS A 1172 -34.94 69.58 17.97
C CYS A 1172 -34.27 70.97 17.95
N GLY A 1173 -33.46 71.27 18.98
CA GLY A 1173 -32.66 72.50 19.00
C GLY A 1173 -31.53 72.47 17.95
N GLU A 1174 -30.94 73.63 17.62
CA GLU A 1174 -29.94 73.83 16.54
C GLU A 1174 -28.70 72.90 16.55
N LYS A 1175 -28.52 72.10 17.60
CA LYS A 1175 -27.39 71.17 17.80
C LYS A 1175 -27.76 69.69 17.68
N PHE A 1176 -29.02 69.39 17.44
CA PHE A 1176 -29.56 68.03 17.38
C PHE A 1176 -30.44 67.88 16.14
N LEU A 1177 -30.42 66.71 15.52
CA LEU A 1177 -31.24 66.35 14.37
C LEU A 1177 -32.43 65.52 14.83
N LEU A 1178 -33.60 65.77 14.23
CA LEU A 1178 -34.79 64.97 14.49
C LEU A 1178 -34.58 63.58 13.89
N GLN A 1179 -34.74 62.55 14.71
CA GLN A 1179 -34.58 61.15 14.33
C GLN A 1179 -35.73 60.72 13.38
N ALA A 1180 -35.53 59.60 12.68
CA ALA A 1180 -36.46 59.10 11.66
C ALA A 1180 -37.86 58.74 12.22
N ASP A 1181 -37.99 58.57 13.53
CA ASP A 1181 -39.26 58.34 14.24
C ASP A 1181 -40.12 59.61 14.38
N GLY A 1182 -39.59 60.77 14.01
CA GLY A 1182 -40.27 62.07 14.10
C GLY A 1182 -40.48 62.59 15.52
N ARG A 1183 -39.85 61.98 16.55
CA ARG A 1183 -40.09 62.30 17.98
C ARG A 1183 -38.81 62.47 18.80
N GLY A 1184 -37.75 61.71 18.47
CA GLY A 1184 -36.44 61.77 19.14
C GLY A 1184 -35.46 62.75 18.51
N CYS A 1185 -34.44 63.17 19.27
CA CYS A 1185 -33.37 64.08 18.84
C CYS A 1185 -32.01 63.41 19.01
N SER A 1186 -31.21 63.31 17.94
CA SER A 1186 -29.82 62.80 17.99
C SER A 1186 -28.80 63.92 17.80
N ASP A 1187 -27.60 63.76 18.37
CA ASP A 1187 -26.50 64.72 18.24
C ASP A 1187 -26.09 64.95 16.78
N ARG A 1188 -25.80 66.20 16.43
CA ARG A 1188 -25.31 66.56 15.09
C ARG A 1188 -23.78 66.58 15.09
N ASP A 1189 -23.15 65.60 14.43
CA ASP A 1189 -21.69 65.55 14.34
C ASP A 1189 -21.11 66.67 13.46
N GLU A 1190 -20.63 67.74 14.09
CA GLU A 1190 -20.11 68.90 13.35
C GLU A 1190 -18.69 68.70 12.83
N CYS A 1191 -17.98 67.64 13.24
CA CYS A 1191 -16.67 67.27 12.69
C CYS A 1191 -16.83 66.56 11.34
N LEU A 1192 -17.85 65.69 11.19
CA LEU A 1192 -18.22 65.05 9.92
C LEU A 1192 -18.88 66.05 8.94
N ASP A 1193 -19.77 66.90 9.44
CA ASP A 1193 -20.47 67.91 8.62
C ASP A 1193 -19.57 69.09 8.18
N GLY A 1194 -18.33 69.18 8.69
CA GLY A 1194 -17.40 70.26 8.39
C GLY A 1194 -17.83 71.64 8.89
N THR A 1195 -18.81 71.71 9.81
CA THR A 1195 -19.34 72.97 10.38
C THR A 1195 -18.64 73.42 11.67
N HIS A 1196 -17.50 72.81 12.01
CA HIS A 1196 -16.67 73.17 13.16
C HIS A 1196 -15.72 74.36 12.89
N THR A 1197 -15.24 75.03 13.94
CA THR A 1197 -14.31 76.19 13.86
C THR A 1197 -12.91 75.88 14.40
N CYS A 1198 -12.47 74.63 14.28
CA CYS A 1198 -11.11 74.24 14.71
C CYS A 1198 -10.04 74.88 13.81
N ASP A 1199 -8.93 75.32 14.42
CA ASP A 1199 -7.75 75.77 13.69
C ASP A 1199 -7.17 74.62 12.85
N THR A 1200 -6.56 74.92 11.70
CA THR A 1200 -5.91 73.94 10.82
C THR A 1200 -4.87 73.04 11.50
N ASN A 1201 -4.34 73.43 12.66
CA ASN A 1201 -3.38 72.64 13.46
C ASN A 1201 -4.00 71.96 14.70
N ALA A 1202 -5.32 71.91 14.81
CA ALA A 1202 -6.05 71.27 15.90
C ALA A 1202 -6.96 70.14 15.37
N ALA A 1203 -7.01 69.01 16.09
CA ALA A 1203 -7.91 67.92 15.77
C ALA A 1203 -9.33 68.21 16.32
N CYS A 1204 -10.36 67.98 15.51
CA CYS A 1204 -11.77 68.08 15.91
C CYS A 1204 -12.22 66.72 16.48
N SER A 1205 -12.87 66.73 17.64
CA SER A 1205 -13.56 65.55 18.18
C SER A 1205 -15.01 65.89 18.47
N ASN A 1206 -15.96 65.11 17.93
CA ASN A 1206 -17.38 65.34 18.19
C ASN A 1206 -17.72 65.07 19.68
N LYS A 1207 -18.70 65.80 20.22
CA LYS A 1207 -19.34 65.48 21.50
C LYS A 1207 -20.83 65.78 21.40
N ASP A 1208 -21.58 65.11 22.26
CA ASP A 1208 -23.01 65.35 22.42
C ASP A 1208 -23.33 66.85 22.70
N GLY A 1209 -24.00 67.49 21.74
CA GLY A 1209 -24.31 68.92 21.72
C GLY A 1209 -23.16 69.85 21.32
N GLY A 1210 -22.12 69.36 20.63
CA GLY A 1210 -21.08 70.16 19.98
C GLY A 1210 -19.68 69.55 19.95
N PHE A 1211 -18.81 70.03 19.06
CA PHE A 1211 -17.41 69.58 18.95
C PHE A 1211 -16.39 70.21 19.96
N THR A 1212 -15.23 69.54 20.15
CA THR A 1212 -14.04 70.10 20.81
C THR A 1212 -12.79 70.06 19.92
N CYS A 1213 -11.93 71.08 20.01
CA CYS A 1213 -10.67 71.16 19.26
C CYS A 1213 -9.46 70.97 20.18
N THR A 1214 -8.56 70.03 19.86
CA THR A 1214 -7.33 69.77 20.61
C THR A 1214 -6.09 70.10 19.78
N CYS A 1215 -5.24 71.01 20.29
CA CYS A 1215 -3.99 71.40 19.62
C CYS A 1215 -2.83 70.46 19.98
N ASN A 1216 -2.08 70.01 18.97
CA ASN A 1216 -0.86 69.23 19.17
C ASN A 1216 0.28 70.11 19.71
N LYS A 1217 0.84 69.76 20.88
CA LYS A 1217 2.00 70.45 21.47
C LYS A 1217 3.26 70.12 20.66
N ALA A 1218 3.85 71.13 20.03
CA ALA A 1218 5.17 71.04 19.39
C ALA A 1218 6.29 70.80 20.42
N THR A 1219 7.07 69.74 20.22
CA THR A 1219 8.40 69.56 20.79
C THR A 1219 9.38 70.48 20.07
N TRP A 1220 10.07 71.34 20.82
CA TRP A 1220 11.21 72.12 20.33
C TRP A 1220 12.49 71.43 20.81
N GLU A 1221 13.30 70.89 19.90
CA GLU A 1221 14.69 70.54 20.21
C GLU A 1221 15.60 71.74 19.94
N MET A 1222 16.31 72.17 20.99
CA MET A 1222 17.48 73.04 20.91
C MET A 1222 18.73 72.19 20.65
N GLU A 1223 19.40 72.44 19.53
CA GLU A 1223 20.83 72.78 19.43
C GLU A 1223 21.84 72.01 20.33
N GLN A 1224 22.74 71.20 19.73
CA GLN A 1224 24.18 71.50 19.54
C GLN A 1224 25.10 70.26 19.34
N PHE A 1225 25.95 70.36 18.31
CA PHE A 1225 27.35 69.91 18.20
C PHE A 1225 27.85 68.71 19.04
N VAL A 1226 28.22 67.62 18.36
CA VAL A 1226 29.60 67.11 18.11
C VAL A 1226 29.53 66.01 17.04
#